data_AF-A0AAD6ITR2-F1
#
_entry.id   AF-A0AAD6ITR2-F1
#
_cell.length_a   1.000
_cell.length_b   1.000
_cell.length_c   1.000
_cell.angle_alpha   90.00
_cell.angle_beta   90.00
_cell.angle_gamma   90.00
#
_symmetry.space_group_name_H-M   'P 1'
#
loop_
_entity.id
_entity.type
_entity.pdbx_description
1 polymer ?
#
loop_
_entity_poly.entity_id
_entity_poly.type
_entity_poly.pdbx_seq_one_letter_code
_entity_poly.pdbx_strand_id
1 'polypeptide(L)'
;MSLEFGKDAEAGLEAPMESRGLYGSSNSSTSTLPAALNEVNAEEQKEEVIAPESPPAALDWDGPEDPDNPRNWPFADRVFHTIPPALFSFVVTFASPVYTAAVQQVQDEFSVSFETAIVPLTTHTIGFALGPMLAAPLSEMFGRKYVYLISFALFLLFTMALIAGCLGAPALAVGAGTISDIWDTHKDGGLAGMFFVMSPFLGSSLGPVFGGLVSYHRTWRWTMWLILLIGGPIYLWFIPFMKESYKPVILKKRAIKRGLPLPPRPKGVEAIKKVLLITLFRPVHMLLTEPIVIALSLYTAFTFGVLFLFFAAIPYSFGRQYHFDRRESDLVFISSAVGVLLGALTFGIIDRTIYKRRYDHAIANGRKVVVELRLLSAMIGSFGLPLSLFWFAWTCTPSIHWIVPILSIIFFGWGMMLIFLAAATYLVDTYQYLTAASALAANGLLRYGFGAVFPLFTIQMYEGLKVGLATSVLGIISVVMMVVPSRSYLATVSVGAVFVILLSMRTGLYLQTEATQVRTSWQDLTTEEALERVRKESNFGYQYAAVDEQYDKDSFSWRDQEWLQNVWTVSDSDTGRGRRAETIRRLYGLRGDRDWVDHIEDLDDDGLPPLTKAVQRYIYNSQHPKNCSEKQFILMQNFPNDENFGLGATVFSVSMNLNMALRFDRVLLYDPKGGPGRHFIDPSSYDLCGKSMECFFEPLTSCTVDDLTPDNHIVLPATEILPQDLMTTPASSVPPVFAVALQKLYPLITPDAIKYWWRGQAASYIMRFNARTMAELRRKRMDKSLQHSVTSNGETVVEKSEVPFPMPAGSVSMHIRHGDKGIEMTLKPFKDYLDAAEKFLSHNPLGYHKIAFISTENADILEEAKRNVEADIAKYHVLEAKARTTSDWLWTWYWSKIPRANIGPEAQLETFGNRTDMTINWFLQLMMAIECDLMIGTRASGWNRLLNNLRCGWLAKCQQPFIDVGEDQDWVFYGI
;
A
#
# COMPACT_ATOMS: atom_id res chain seq x y z
N MET A 1 -36.91 -46.03 10.77
CA MET A 1 -36.81 -46.89 11.97
C MET A 1 -36.61 -45.96 13.16
N SER A 2 -37.18 -46.29 14.32
CA SER A 2 -37.64 -45.31 15.31
C SER A 2 -36.82 -45.27 16.61
N LEU A 3 -37.17 -44.29 17.47
CA LEU A 3 -36.80 -44.09 18.89
C LEU A 3 -35.45 -43.38 19.14
N GLU A 4 -35.20 -42.62 20.22
CA GLU A 4 -35.96 -41.75 21.16
C GLU A 4 -35.17 -41.71 22.50
N PHE A 5 -35.09 -40.53 23.15
CA PHE A 5 -34.64 -40.28 24.56
C PHE A 5 -33.23 -40.79 24.99
N GLY A 6 -32.51 -40.20 25.97
CA GLY A 6 -32.67 -38.95 26.73
C GLY A 6 -31.85 -38.94 28.05
N LYS A 7 -31.49 -37.74 28.54
CA LYS A 7 -31.26 -37.33 29.96
C LYS A 7 -30.04 -37.82 30.82
N ASP A 8 -29.50 -36.84 31.56
CA ASP A 8 -29.00 -36.85 32.98
C ASP A 8 -27.82 -37.80 33.39
N ALA A 9 -26.93 -37.56 34.39
CA ALA A 9 -26.49 -36.38 35.17
C ALA A 9 -25.20 -36.69 36.03
N GLU A 10 -24.55 -35.63 36.56
CA GLU A 10 -23.79 -35.49 37.84
C GLU A 10 -22.49 -36.23 38.26
N ALA A 11 -21.61 -35.44 38.93
CA ALA A 11 -20.70 -35.68 40.08
C ALA A 11 -19.57 -36.75 40.03
N GLY A 12 -18.29 -36.38 40.14
CA GLY A 12 -17.52 -36.33 41.41
C GLY A 12 -16.45 -37.47 41.44
N LEU A 13 -15.38 -37.54 42.24
CA LEU A 13 -14.74 -36.74 43.29
C LEU A 13 -13.20 -36.96 43.25
N GLU A 14 -12.44 -36.05 43.87
CA GLU A 14 -11.16 -36.26 44.61
C GLU A 14 -9.84 -36.74 43.94
N ALA A 15 -8.75 -36.31 44.59
CA ALA A 15 -7.32 -36.54 44.30
C ALA A 15 -6.77 -37.62 45.30
N PRO A 16 -5.47 -37.75 45.70
CA PRO A 16 -4.27 -36.96 45.39
C PRO A 16 -2.90 -37.72 45.26
N MET A 17 -1.87 -36.95 44.87
CA MET A 17 -0.47 -36.90 45.37
C MET A 17 0.49 -38.11 45.47
N GLU A 18 1.78 -37.71 45.42
CA GLU A 18 3.02 -38.39 45.92
C GLU A 18 3.66 -39.54 45.10
N SER A 19 4.97 -39.81 45.19
CA SER A 19 6.19 -38.99 45.47
C SER A 19 7.46 -39.85 45.26
N ARG A 20 8.67 -39.26 45.38
CA ARG A 20 10.03 -39.89 45.30
C ARG A 20 10.47 -40.22 43.85
N GLY A 21 11.73 -40.12 43.43
CA GLY A 21 13.06 -40.00 44.06
C GLY A 21 14.06 -40.75 43.13
N LEU A 22 15.39 -40.71 43.19
CA LEU A 22 16.42 -40.06 44.03
C LEU A 22 17.80 -40.38 43.37
N TYR A 23 18.83 -39.52 43.52
CA TYR A 23 20.27 -39.74 43.15
C TYR A 23 20.62 -40.04 41.67
N GLY A 24 21.80 -39.72 41.12
CA GLY A 24 22.93 -38.90 41.61
C GLY A 24 24.32 -39.39 41.08
N SER A 25 25.17 -38.47 40.59
CA SER A 25 26.64 -38.64 40.28
C SER A 25 27.05 -39.69 39.21
N SER A 26 28.17 -39.64 38.47
CA SER A 26 29.27 -38.67 38.27
C SER A 26 30.13 -39.04 37.03
N ASN A 27 30.83 -38.06 36.43
CA ASN A 27 32.12 -38.10 35.71
C ASN A 27 32.60 -39.40 34.98
N SER A 28 32.92 -39.32 33.67
CA SER A 28 34.31 -39.10 33.17
C SER A 28 34.53 -39.45 31.67
N SER A 29 34.96 -38.45 30.90
CA SER A 29 35.95 -38.48 29.79
C SER A 29 36.28 -39.76 28.97
N THR A 30 35.97 -39.70 27.67
CA THR A 30 36.79 -40.10 26.47
C THR A 30 37.38 -41.51 26.30
N SER A 31 36.92 -42.24 25.26
CA SER A 31 37.75 -42.60 24.07
C SER A 31 36.98 -43.36 22.96
N THR A 32 37.10 -42.87 21.72
CA THR A 32 37.10 -43.60 20.41
C THR A 32 36.11 -44.75 20.08
N LEU A 33 35.32 -44.50 19.02
CA LEU A 33 34.62 -45.41 18.06
C LEU A 33 35.22 -46.83 17.87
N PRO A 34 34.40 -47.89 17.64
CA PRO A 34 33.74 -48.07 16.33
C PRO A 34 32.34 -48.75 16.28
N ALA A 35 31.80 -48.80 15.06
CA ALA A 35 30.80 -49.70 14.42
C ALA A 35 30.23 -50.93 15.19
N ALA A 36 29.05 -51.49 14.87
CA ALA A 36 27.87 -51.12 14.06
C ALA A 36 26.81 -52.26 14.20
N LEU A 37 25.58 -52.08 13.68
CA LEU A 37 24.51 -53.10 13.54
C LEU A 37 23.81 -53.50 14.87
N ASN A 38 22.49 -53.79 14.96
CA ASN A 38 21.39 -53.69 13.99
C ASN A 38 19.98 -53.81 14.63
N GLU A 39 18.95 -53.47 13.81
CA GLU A 39 17.57 -54.03 13.76
C GLU A 39 16.56 -53.63 14.89
N VAL A 40 15.25 -53.34 14.67
CA VAL A 40 14.38 -53.23 13.46
C VAL A 40 13.44 -51.98 13.52
N ASN A 41 13.24 -51.37 12.35
CA ASN A 41 12.17 -50.52 11.77
C ASN A 41 10.89 -50.15 12.56
N ALA A 42 10.58 -48.84 12.54
CA ALA A 42 9.47 -48.29 11.74
C ALA A 42 9.92 -46.93 11.15
N GLU A 43 9.50 -46.60 9.92
CA GLU A 43 10.06 -45.51 9.10
C GLU A 43 9.37 -44.15 9.32
N GLU A 44 9.87 -43.12 8.63
CA GLU A 44 9.26 -41.78 8.40
C GLU A 44 9.23 -40.79 9.59
N GLN A 45 9.35 -39.47 9.40
CA GLN A 45 10.17 -38.67 8.47
C GLN A 45 10.24 -37.23 9.07
N LYS A 46 11.33 -36.49 8.86
CA LYS A 46 11.42 -35.06 9.26
C LYS A 46 10.97 -34.16 8.11
N GLU A 47 10.30 -33.04 8.40
CA GLU A 47 10.22 -31.85 7.53
C GLU A 47 10.41 -30.54 8.31
N GLU A 48 10.92 -29.51 7.61
CA GLU A 48 11.42 -28.24 8.15
C GLU A 48 10.40 -27.08 8.03
N VAL A 49 10.68 -25.95 8.69
CA VAL A 49 9.85 -24.72 8.57
C VAL A 49 10.21 -23.97 7.28
N ILE A 50 9.28 -23.99 6.33
CA ILE A 50 9.40 -23.32 5.03
C ILE A 50 9.06 -21.82 5.16
N ALA A 51 10.09 -20.98 5.31
CA ALA A 51 10.12 -19.76 4.51
C ALA A 51 10.09 -20.15 3.02
N PRO A 52 9.84 -19.26 2.03
CA PRO A 52 10.59 -19.44 0.79
C PRO A 52 12.05 -19.30 1.23
N GLU A 53 12.70 -20.45 1.48
CA GLU A 53 14.06 -20.48 1.99
C GLU A 53 14.87 -19.46 1.20
N SER A 54 15.65 -18.60 1.88
CA SER A 54 16.86 -18.11 1.24
C SER A 54 17.58 -19.38 0.82
N PRO A 55 17.57 -19.72 -0.48
CA PRO A 55 17.79 -21.10 -0.90
C PRO A 55 19.11 -21.56 -0.26
N PRO A 56 19.14 -22.70 0.46
CA PRO A 56 20.30 -23.10 1.26
C PRO A 56 21.55 -22.86 0.44
N ALA A 57 22.48 -22.04 0.96
CA ALA A 57 23.30 -21.05 0.23
C ALA A 57 23.80 -21.43 -1.19
N ALA A 58 23.96 -22.72 -1.42
CA ALA A 58 24.06 -23.40 -2.69
C ALA A 58 22.97 -23.17 -3.79
N LEU A 59 21.81 -22.52 -3.54
CA LEU A 59 20.86 -22.10 -4.62
C LEU A 59 20.60 -20.58 -4.80
N ASP A 60 21.42 -19.68 -4.23
CA ASP A 60 21.55 -18.30 -4.77
C ASP A 60 22.82 -18.21 -5.66
N TRP A 61 23.20 -17.00 -6.09
CA TRP A 61 24.48 -16.74 -6.74
C TRP A 61 25.64 -17.03 -5.79
N ASP A 62 26.75 -17.56 -6.33
CA ASP A 62 27.92 -17.96 -5.52
C ASP A 62 28.73 -16.73 -5.02
N GLY A 63 28.35 -15.53 -5.46
CA GLY A 63 28.93 -14.25 -5.06
C GLY A 63 28.35 -13.09 -5.88
N PRO A 64 28.72 -11.83 -5.57
CA PRO A 64 28.23 -10.66 -6.31
C PRO A 64 28.70 -10.64 -7.77
N GLU A 65 29.88 -11.20 -8.06
CA GLU A 65 30.51 -11.26 -9.40
C GLU A 65 30.29 -12.60 -10.14
N ASP A 66 29.23 -13.35 -9.79
CA ASP A 66 28.90 -14.63 -10.40
C ASP A 66 28.74 -14.52 -11.93
N PRO A 67 29.44 -15.32 -12.76
CA PRO A 67 29.41 -15.20 -14.23
C PRO A 67 28.11 -15.72 -14.88
N ASP A 68 27.31 -16.55 -14.19
CA ASP A 68 26.00 -16.97 -14.70
C ASP A 68 24.93 -15.89 -14.46
N ASN A 69 25.17 -14.91 -13.59
CA ASN A 69 24.26 -13.78 -13.37
C ASN A 69 24.25 -12.86 -14.61
N PRO A 70 23.12 -12.69 -15.31
CA PRO A 70 23.07 -11.93 -16.57
C PRO A 70 23.46 -10.45 -16.45
N ARG A 71 23.40 -9.89 -15.23
CA ARG A 71 23.82 -8.51 -14.94
C ARG A 71 25.34 -8.34 -14.98
N ASN A 72 26.08 -9.41 -14.74
CA ASN A 72 27.55 -9.44 -14.71
C ASN A 72 28.17 -9.80 -16.08
N TRP A 73 27.34 -10.12 -17.08
CA TRP A 73 27.85 -10.44 -18.41
C TRP A 73 28.60 -9.25 -19.04
N PRO A 74 29.63 -9.53 -19.88
CA PRO A 74 30.30 -8.50 -20.67
C PRO A 74 29.30 -7.64 -21.43
N PHE A 75 29.60 -6.35 -21.63
CA PHE A 75 28.68 -5.42 -22.30
C PHE A 75 28.24 -5.92 -23.70
N ALA A 76 29.15 -6.54 -24.45
CA ALA A 76 28.85 -7.16 -25.73
C ALA A 76 27.82 -8.30 -25.61
N ASP A 77 27.94 -9.18 -24.61
CA ASP A 77 26.97 -10.24 -24.32
C ASP A 77 25.61 -9.66 -23.91
N ARG A 78 25.59 -8.63 -23.06
CA ARG A 78 24.33 -7.98 -22.63
C ARG A 78 23.60 -7.34 -23.81
N VAL A 79 24.33 -6.65 -24.71
CA VAL A 79 23.77 -6.12 -25.96
C VAL A 79 23.31 -7.26 -26.89
N PHE A 80 24.12 -8.30 -27.08
CA PHE A 80 23.78 -9.45 -27.91
C PHE A 80 22.47 -10.13 -27.47
N HIS A 81 22.21 -10.23 -26.16
CA HIS A 81 20.96 -10.80 -25.64
C HIS A 81 19.77 -9.82 -25.59
N THR A 82 20.02 -8.52 -25.78
CA THR A 82 18.98 -7.49 -25.91
C THR A 82 18.44 -7.42 -27.35
N ILE A 83 19.28 -7.72 -28.35
CA ILE A 83 18.92 -7.69 -29.78
C ILE A 83 17.81 -8.68 -30.18
N PRO A 84 17.83 -9.99 -29.80
CA PRO A 84 16.81 -10.94 -30.26
C PRO A 84 15.38 -10.60 -29.82
N PRO A 85 15.08 -10.25 -28.54
CA PRO A 85 13.74 -9.79 -28.16
C PRO A 85 13.26 -8.59 -28.97
N ALA A 86 14.18 -7.66 -29.28
CA ALA A 86 13.88 -6.53 -30.15
C ALA A 86 13.59 -7.01 -31.58
N LEU A 87 14.47 -7.77 -32.24
CA LEU A 87 14.25 -8.19 -33.63
C LEU A 87 13.03 -9.12 -33.79
N PHE A 88 12.74 -9.98 -32.82
CA PHE A 88 11.51 -10.78 -32.83
C PHE A 88 10.26 -9.89 -32.71
N SER A 89 10.29 -8.88 -31.82
CA SER A 89 9.22 -7.88 -31.71
C SER A 89 9.01 -7.08 -33.00
N PHE A 90 10.10 -6.73 -33.70
CA PHE A 90 10.07 -6.05 -34.99
C PHE A 90 9.35 -6.91 -36.03
N VAL A 91 9.76 -8.16 -36.22
CA VAL A 91 9.16 -9.06 -37.22
C VAL A 91 7.68 -9.33 -36.93
N VAL A 92 7.33 -9.53 -35.67
CA VAL A 92 5.93 -9.77 -35.25
C VAL A 92 5.04 -8.57 -35.55
N THR A 93 5.47 -7.36 -35.25
CA THR A 93 4.67 -6.14 -35.50
C THR A 93 4.80 -5.56 -36.90
N PHE A 94 5.78 -6.04 -37.67
CA PHE A 94 5.87 -5.88 -39.13
C PHE A 94 4.88 -6.79 -39.86
N ALA A 95 4.66 -8.01 -39.35
CA ALA A 95 3.74 -8.99 -39.93
C ALA A 95 2.26 -8.55 -39.95
N SER A 96 1.84 -7.67 -39.04
CA SER A 96 0.45 -7.16 -39.05
C SER A 96 0.19 -6.20 -40.22
N PRO A 97 0.92 -5.08 -40.38
CA PRO A 97 0.62 -4.13 -41.44
C PRO A 97 1.24 -4.46 -42.81
N VAL A 98 2.22 -5.36 -42.93
CA VAL A 98 2.70 -5.81 -44.25
C VAL A 98 1.59 -6.42 -45.11
N TYR A 99 0.58 -7.03 -44.47
CA TYR A 99 -0.62 -7.54 -45.14
C TYR A 99 -1.54 -6.42 -45.68
N THR A 100 -1.59 -5.26 -45.02
CA THR A 100 -2.55 -4.18 -45.36
C THR A 100 -2.36 -3.63 -46.77
N ALA A 101 -1.11 -3.67 -47.27
CA ALA A 101 -0.74 -3.32 -48.62
C ALA A 101 -1.34 -4.23 -49.70
N ALA A 102 -1.80 -5.44 -49.33
CA ALA A 102 -2.33 -6.43 -50.25
C ALA A 102 -3.82 -6.73 -50.04
N VAL A 103 -4.50 -6.05 -49.10
CA VAL A 103 -5.94 -6.22 -48.80
C VAL A 103 -6.79 -6.09 -50.06
N GLN A 104 -6.50 -5.13 -50.94
CA GLN A 104 -7.25 -4.95 -52.19
C GLN A 104 -7.15 -6.18 -53.12
N GLN A 105 -5.97 -6.80 -53.23
CA GLN A 105 -5.81 -8.04 -54.02
C GLN A 105 -6.59 -9.21 -53.43
N VAL A 106 -6.78 -9.23 -52.10
CA VAL A 106 -7.60 -10.25 -51.43
C VAL A 106 -9.09 -9.97 -51.67
N GLN A 107 -9.52 -8.72 -51.68
CA GLN A 107 -10.88 -8.35 -52.12
C GLN A 107 -11.13 -8.79 -53.56
N ASP A 108 -10.19 -8.53 -54.46
CA ASP A 108 -10.32 -8.87 -55.89
C ASP A 108 -10.28 -10.39 -56.12
N GLU A 109 -9.37 -11.13 -55.46
CA GLU A 109 -9.24 -12.60 -55.62
C GLU A 109 -10.44 -13.36 -55.04
N PHE A 110 -10.99 -12.92 -53.89
CA PHE A 110 -12.07 -13.62 -53.20
C PHE A 110 -13.46 -12.97 -53.37
N SER A 111 -13.55 -11.83 -54.07
CA SER A 111 -14.79 -11.06 -54.25
C SER A 111 -15.50 -10.70 -52.92
N VAL A 112 -14.71 -10.27 -51.92
CA VAL A 112 -15.20 -9.93 -50.57
C VAL A 112 -15.12 -8.44 -50.25
N SER A 113 -15.89 -8.00 -49.25
CA SER A 113 -15.88 -6.62 -48.77
C SER A 113 -14.53 -6.24 -48.14
N PHE A 114 -14.23 -4.93 -48.05
CA PHE A 114 -13.00 -4.43 -47.43
C PHE A 114 -12.88 -4.85 -45.96
N GLU A 115 -14.00 -4.78 -45.24
CA GLU A 115 -14.13 -5.17 -43.84
C GLU A 115 -13.78 -6.65 -43.64
N THR A 116 -14.21 -7.51 -44.57
CA THR A 116 -13.90 -8.95 -44.56
C THR A 116 -12.42 -9.20 -44.90
N ALA A 117 -11.89 -8.49 -45.89
CA ALA A 117 -10.48 -8.61 -46.31
C ALA A 117 -9.49 -8.04 -45.28
N ILE A 118 -9.89 -7.12 -44.40
CA ILE A 118 -9.03 -6.57 -43.33
C ILE A 118 -9.14 -7.31 -41.99
N VAL A 119 -10.01 -8.33 -41.88
CA VAL A 119 -10.10 -9.19 -40.68
C VAL A 119 -8.74 -9.80 -40.27
N PRO A 120 -7.84 -10.25 -41.17
CA PRO A 120 -6.54 -10.78 -40.78
C PRO A 120 -5.65 -9.78 -40.01
N LEU A 121 -5.67 -8.48 -40.35
CA LEU A 121 -5.00 -7.44 -39.56
C LEU A 121 -5.60 -7.35 -38.14
N THR A 122 -6.93 -7.21 -38.09
CA THR A 122 -7.71 -7.06 -36.85
C THR A 122 -7.44 -8.21 -35.89
N THR A 123 -7.56 -9.44 -36.39
CA THR A 123 -7.38 -10.68 -35.63
C THR A 123 -5.94 -10.90 -35.18
N HIS A 124 -4.96 -10.63 -36.04
CA HIS A 124 -3.55 -10.66 -35.66
C HIS A 124 -3.25 -9.66 -34.52
N THR A 125 -3.89 -8.48 -34.56
CA THR A 125 -3.73 -7.44 -33.53
C THR A 125 -4.42 -7.80 -32.22
N ILE A 126 -5.60 -8.43 -32.24
CA ILE A 126 -6.23 -9.04 -31.04
C ILE A 126 -5.30 -10.11 -30.45
N GLY A 127 -4.59 -10.86 -31.31
CA GLY A 127 -3.56 -11.80 -30.85
C GLY A 127 -2.43 -11.17 -30.04
N PHE A 128 -2.05 -9.91 -30.34
CA PHE A 128 -1.11 -9.15 -29.52
C PHE A 128 -1.65 -8.79 -28.14
N ALA A 129 -2.96 -8.71 -27.96
CA ALA A 129 -3.59 -8.51 -26.65
C ALA A 129 -3.58 -9.80 -25.81
N LEU A 130 -3.91 -10.95 -26.43
CA LEU A 130 -4.15 -12.21 -25.74
C LEU A 130 -2.87 -13.03 -25.49
N GLY A 131 -1.93 -13.05 -26.45
CA GLY A 131 -0.68 -13.83 -26.33
C GLY A 131 0.17 -13.52 -25.09
N PRO A 132 0.35 -12.25 -24.68
CA PRO A 132 1.06 -11.89 -23.44
C PRO A 132 0.48 -12.54 -22.18
N MET A 133 -0.84 -12.69 -22.13
CA MET A 133 -1.58 -13.19 -20.95
C MET A 133 -1.26 -14.66 -20.65
N LEU A 134 -0.88 -15.43 -21.68
CA LEU A 134 -0.40 -16.80 -21.57
C LEU A 134 1.12 -16.86 -21.42
N ALA A 135 1.85 -16.04 -22.18
CA ALA A 135 3.30 -16.16 -22.28
C ALA A 135 4.10 -15.60 -21.10
N ALA A 136 3.62 -14.55 -20.42
CA ALA A 136 4.32 -14.03 -19.25
C ALA A 136 4.49 -15.13 -18.15
N PRO A 137 3.43 -15.83 -17.70
CA PRO A 137 3.54 -16.96 -16.79
C PRO A 137 4.41 -18.10 -17.30
N LEU A 138 4.24 -18.49 -18.58
CA LEU A 138 5.06 -19.56 -19.17
C LEU A 138 6.54 -19.21 -19.14
N SER A 139 6.90 -17.94 -19.34
CA SER A 139 8.29 -17.48 -19.28
C SER A 139 8.89 -17.49 -17.87
N GLU A 140 8.05 -17.38 -16.82
CA GLU A 140 8.47 -17.55 -15.43
C GLU A 140 8.54 -19.03 -15.02
N MET A 141 7.67 -19.89 -15.56
CA MET A 141 7.66 -21.32 -15.24
C MET A 141 8.76 -22.13 -15.94
N PHE A 142 9.05 -21.79 -17.20
CA PHE A 142 9.94 -22.53 -18.10
C PHE A 142 11.23 -21.77 -18.47
N GLY A 143 11.28 -20.44 -18.29
CA GLY A 143 12.41 -19.57 -18.65
C GLY A 143 12.14 -18.74 -19.90
N ARG A 144 12.82 -17.59 -20.02
CA ARG A 144 12.59 -16.65 -21.14
C ARG A 144 13.00 -17.28 -22.47
N LYS A 145 14.15 -18.00 -22.51
CA LYS A 145 14.72 -18.58 -23.74
C LYS A 145 13.72 -19.50 -24.44
N TYR A 146 13.12 -20.45 -23.72
CA TYR A 146 12.24 -21.45 -24.31
C TYR A 146 10.95 -20.85 -24.85
N VAL A 147 10.43 -19.79 -24.22
CA VAL A 147 9.25 -19.09 -24.74
C VAL A 147 9.57 -18.44 -26.09
N TYR A 148 10.68 -17.70 -26.24
CA TYR A 148 11.05 -17.16 -27.56
C TYR A 148 11.24 -18.26 -28.62
N LEU A 149 11.95 -19.35 -28.28
CA LEU A 149 12.19 -20.45 -29.21
C LEU A 149 10.88 -21.07 -29.72
N ILE A 150 10.00 -21.49 -28.81
CA ILE A 150 8.77 -22.18 -29.18
C ILE A 150 7.78 -21.22 -29.82
N SER A 151 7.56 -20.05 -29.23
CA SER A 151 6.54 -19.11 -29.71
C SER A 151 6.90 -18.51 -31.06
N PHE A 152 8.17 -18.13 -31.28
CA PHE A 152 8.59 -17.53 -32.55
C PHE A 152 8.62 -18.57 -33.69
N ALA A 153 9.02 -19.82 -33.41
CA ALA A 153 8.89 -20.91 -34.39
C ALA A 153 7.43 -21.15 -34.81
N LEU A 154 6.52 -21.19 -33.83
CA LEU A 154 5.09 -21.34 -34.09
C LEU A 154 4.52 -20.11 -34.80
N PHE A 155 4.93 -18.90 -34.45
CA PHE A 155 4.55 -17.67 -35.17
C PHE A 155 4.95 -17.74 -36.65
N LEU A 156 6.19 -18.13 -36.97
CA LEU A 156 6.65 -18.28 -38.35
C LEU A 156 5.81 -19.34 -39.08
N LEU A 157 5.64 -20.53 -38.49
CA LEU A 157 4.87 -21.64 -39.08
C LEU A 157 3.40 -21.28 -39.33
N PHE A 158 2.78 -20.56 -38.39
CA PHE A 158 1.37 -20.21 -38.41
C PHE A 158 1.09 -18.79 -38.90
N THR A 159 2.03 -18.10 -39.57
CA THR A 159 1.90 -16.72 -40.09
C THR A 159 0.59 -16.42 -40.82
N MET A 160 -0.02 -17.43 -41.44
CA MET A 160 -1.30 -17.38 -42.17
C MET A 160 -2.57 -17.49 -41.31
N ALA A 161 -2.48 -17.81 -40.02
CA ALA A 161 -3.61 -18.13 -39.16
C ALA A 161 -3.91 -17.01 -38.15
N LEU A 162 -5.17 -16.91 -37.70
CA LEU A 162 -5.62 -16.10 -36.54
C LEU A 162 -4.68 -16.23 -35.33
N ILE A 163 -4.15 -17.42 -35.11
CA ILE A 163 -3.30 -17.77 -33.96
C ILE A 163 -1.88 -17.16 -34.08
N ALA A 164 -1.45 -16.71 -35.26
CA ALA A 164 -0.15 -16.08 -35.49
C ALA A 164 0.13 -14.94 -34.52
N GLY A 165 -0.82 -14.01 -34.38
CA GLY A 165 -0.71 -12.88 -33.47
C GLY A 165 -0.47 -13.33 -32.02
N CYS A 166 -1.26 -14.31 -31.54
CA CYS A 166 -1.10 -14.89 -30.20
C CYS A 166 0.26 -15.57 -30.00
N LEU A 167 0.83 -16.19 -31.04
CA LEU A 167 2.10 -16.90 -31.00
C LEU A 167 3.31 -15.96 -31.14
N GLY A 168 3.17 -14.83 -31.83
CA GLY A 168 4.21 -13.82 -32.00
C GLY A 168 4.30 -12.85 -30.82
N ALA A 169 3.16 -12.48 -30.23
CA ALA A 169 3.08 -11.55 -29.11
C ALA A 169 3.96 -11.84 -27.86
N PRO A 170 4.35 -13.08 -27.53
CA PRO A 170 5.29 -13.36 -26.44
C PRO A 170 6.61 -12.59 -26.59
N ALA A 171 7.08 -12.34 -27.81
CA ALA A 171 8.27 -11.52 -28.04
C ALA A 171 8.12 -10.10 -27.46
N LEU A 172 6.92 -9.51 -27.59
CA LEU A 172 6.59 -8.15 -27.15
C LEU A 172 6.48 -8.03 -25.62
N ALA A 173 6.01 -9.10 -24.96
CA ALA A 173 5.78 -9.09 -23.51
C ALA A 173 6.99 -9.57 -22.71
N VAL A 174 7.61 -10.68 -23.14
CA VAL A 174 8.74 -11.30 -22.44
C VAL A 174 10.01 -10.45 -22.59
N GLY A 175 10.13 -9.66 -23.66
CA GLY A 175 11.27 -8.79 -23.94
C GLY A 175 11.55 -7.76 -22.85
N ALA A 176 10.51 -7.13 -22.29
CA ALA A 176 10.68 -6.21 -21.15
C ALA A 176 11.26 -6.93 -19.93
N GLY A 177 10.80 -8.15 -19.64
CA GLY A 177 11.34 -9.00 -18.59
C GLY A 177 12.82 -9.33 -18.81
N THR A 178 13.17 -9.82 -20.00
CA THR A 178 14.56 -10.13 -20.39
C THR A 178 15.50 -8.92 -20.22
N ILE A 179 15.03 -7.69 -20.47
CA ILE A 179 15.83 -6.48 -20.27
C ILE A 179 16.04 -6.18 -18.78
N SER A 180 15.01 -6.36 -17.94
CA SER A 180 15.15 -6.20 -16.48
C SER A 180 15.98 -7.31 -15.80
N ASP A 181 16.03 -8.50 -16.42
CA ASP A 181 16.88 -9.61 -16.01
C ASP A 181 18.37 -9.29 -16.30
N ILE A 182 18.68 -8.66 -17.46
CA ILE A 182 20.04 -8.36 -17.94
C ILE A 182 20.59 -7.00 -17.47
N TRP A 183 19.76 -5.96 -17.41
CA TRP A 183 20.19 -4.58 -17.16
C TRP A 183 19.65 -4.03 -15.84
N ASP A 184 20.53 -3.37 -15.08
CA ASP A 184 20.12 -2.54 -13.95
C ASP A 184 19.29 -1.35 -14.46
N THR A 185 18.01 -1.33 -14.04
CA THR A 185 17.00 -0.35 -14.46
C THR A 185 17.39 1.09 -14.10
N HIS A 186 18.20 1.28 -13.05
CA HIS A 186 18.59 2.59 -12.55
C HIS A 186 19.90 3.12 -13.13
N LYS A 187 20.74 2.26 -13.73
CA LYS A 187 22.02 2.66 -14.34
C LYS A 187 21.91 2.84 -15.85
N ASP A 188 21.62 1.76 -16.56
CA ASP A 188 21.72 1.67 -18.02
C ASP A 188 20.47 1.06 -18.69
N GLY A 189 19.59 0.41 -17.91
CA GLY A 189 18.40 -0.29 -18.41
C GLY A 189 17.39 0.59 -19.15
N GLY A 190 17.34 1.90 -18.86
CA GLY A 190 16.49 2.85 -19.58
C GLY A 190 16.81 2.93 -21.09
N LEU A 191 18.10 2.93 -21.44
CA LEU A 191 18.55 2.95 -22.84
C LEU A 191 18.28 1.60 -23.55
N ALA A 192 18.54 0.48 -22.87
CA ALA A 192 18.24 -0.86 -23.40
C ALA A 192 16.73 -1.06 -23.64
N GLY A 193 15.89 -0.64 -22.69
CA GLY A 193 14.44 -0.65 -22.80
C GLY A 193 13.93 0.22 -23.95
N MET A 194 14.52 1.41 -24.16
CA MET A 194 14.20 2.29 -25.28
C MET A 194 14.42 1.62 -26.64
N PHE A 195 15.57 0.97 -26.86
CA PHE A 195 15.85 0.28 -28.13
C PHE A 195 14.91 -0.89 -28.39
N PHE A 196 14.56 -1.65 -27.35
CA PHE A 196 13.57 -2.73 -27.45
C PHE A 196 12.18 -2.21 -27.79
N VAL A 197 11.70 -1.17 -27.12
CA VAL A 197 10.38 -0.58 -27.37
C VAL A 197 10.31 0.09 -28.76
N MET A 198 11.41 0.67 -29.24
CA MET A 198 11.49 1.28 -30.58
C MET A 198 11.26 0.27 -31.70
N SER A 199 11.77 -0.95 -31.54
CA SER A 199 11.66 -2.01 -32.55
C SER A 199 10.22 -2.26 -33.03
N PRO A 200 9.22 -2.56 -32.17
CA PRO A 200 7.89 -2.89 -32.66
C PRO A 200 7.18 -1.72 -33.35
N PHE A 201 7.44 -0.47 -32.96
CA PHE A 201 6.91 0.70 -33.67
C PHE A 201 7.56 0.88 -35.05
N LEU A 202 8.86 0.58 -35.18
CA LEU A 202 9.53 0.53 -36.49
C LEU A 202 8.99 -0.62 -37.35
N GLY A 203 8.71 -1.79 -36.76
CA GLY A 203 8.06 -2.91 -37.43
C GLY A 203 6.72 -2.49 -38.04
N SER A 204 5.86 -1.89 -37.22
CA SER A 204 4.55 -1.41 -37.69
C SER A 204 4.63 -0.27 -38.71
N SER A 205 5.65 0.61 -38.63
CA SER A 205 5.83 1.68 -39.63
C SER A 205 6.44 1.18 -40.95
N LEU A 206 7.32 0.18 -40.92
CA LEU A 206 7.97 -0.35 -42.13
C LEU A 206 7.16 -1.46 -42.81
N GLY A 207 6.23 -2.11 -42.11
CA GLY A 207 5.35 -3.15 -42.69
C GLY A 207 4.66 -2.72 -43.99
N PRO A 208 3.90 -1.60 -44.03
CA PRO A 208 3.25 -1.13 -45.25
C PRO A 208 4.26 -0.87 -46.37
N VAL A 209 5.40 -0.23 -46.06
CA VAL A 209 6.43 0.15 -47.04
C VAL A 209 6.90 -1.05 -47.86
N PHE A 210 7.31 -2.12 -47.18
CA PHE A 210 7.75 -3.34 -47.85
C PHE A 210 6.58 -4.17 -48.39
N GLY A 211 5.43 -4.15 -47.72
CA GLY A 211 4.19 -4.78 -48.17
C GLY A 211 3.78 -4.26 -49.55
N GLY A 212 3.75 -2.93 -49.73
CA GLY A 212 3.37 -2.26 -50.98
C GLY A 212 4.36 -2.51 -52.10
N LEU A 213 5.66 -2.48 -51.81
CA LEU A 213 6.70 -2.83 -52.78
C LEU A 213 6.56 -4.28 -53.28
N VAL A 214 6.24 -5.23 -52.40
CA VAL A 214 6.08 -6.64 -52.76
C VAL A 214 4.74 -6.91 -53.43
N SER A 215 3.62 -6.42 -52.88
CA SER A 215 2.29 -6.62 -53.44
C SER A 215 2.13 -5.96 -54.80
N TYR A 216 2.76 -4.80 -55.06
CA TYR A 216 2.68 -4.16 -56.38
C TYR A 216 3.23 -5.05 -57.52
N HIS A 217 4.22 -5.91 -57.22
CA HIS A 217 4.86 -6.78 -58.22
C HIS A 217 4.49 -8.26 -58.12
N ARG A 218 3.83 -8.70 -57.04
CA ARG A 218 3.55 -10.10 -56.72
C ARG A 218 2.19 -10.25 -56.02
N THR A 219 1.66 -11.47 -55.97
CA THR A 219 0.40 -11.74 -55.27
C THR A 219 0.51 -11.51 -53.76
N TRP A 220 -0.61 -11.22 -53.09
CA TRP A 220 -0.69 -10.98 -51.64
C TRP A 220 0.01 -12.04 -50.78
N ARG A 221 0.06 -13.29 -51.23
CA ARG A 221 0.78 -14.41 -50.57
C ARG A 221 2.29 -14.12 -50.38
N TRP A 222 2.89 -13.28 -51.24
CA TRP A 222 4.28 -12.86 -51.08
C TRP A 222 4.54 -11.93 -49.89
N THR A 223 3.53 -11.22 -49.38
CA THR A 223 3.66 -10.48 -48.10
C THR A 223 3.94 -11.43 -46.93
N MET A 224 3.47 -12.68 -47.02
CA MET A 224 3.64 -13.72 -46.00
C MET A 224 5.01 -14.41 -46.12
N TRP A 225 5.42 -14.70 -47.36
CA TRP A 225 6.79 -15.12 -47.64
C TRP A 225 7.82 -14.10 -47.17
N LEU A 226 7.53 -12.80 -47.26
CA LEU A 226 8.43 -11.75 -46.75
C LEU A 226 8.63 -11.85 -45.23
N ILE A 227 7.58 -12.13 -44.45
CA ILE A 227 7.69 -12.35 -42.99
C ILE A 227 8.63 -13.54 -42.71
N LEU A 228 8.50 -14.63 -43.45
CA LEU A 228 9.37 -15.80 -43.34
C LEU A 228 10.82 -15.51 -43.77
N LEU A 229 11.03 -14.72 -44.82
CA LEU A 229 12.36 -14.37 -45.33
C LEU A 229 13.11 -13.40 -44.41
N ILE A 230 12.42 -12.57 -43.63
CA ILE A 230 13.05 -11.70 -42.62
C ILE A 230 13.17 -12.45 -41.29
N GLY A 231 12.07 -13.04 -40.81
CA GLY A 231 12.02 -13.69 -39.50
C GLY A 231 12.78 -15.00 -39.41
N GLY A 232 12.78 -15.82 -40.46
CA GLY A 232 13.47 -17.11 -40.51
C GLY A 232 14.98 -17.00 -40.28
N PRO A 233 15.72 -16.17 -41.04
CA PRO A 233 17.15 -15.97 -40.82
C PRO A 233 17.48 -15.38 -39.44
N ILE A 234 16.69 -14.40 -38.95
CA ILE A 234 16.86 -13.85 -37.60
C ILE A 234 16.68 -14.95 -36.55
N TYR A 235 15.63 -15.77 -36.68
CA TYR A 235 15.37 -16.90 -35.78
C TYR A 235 16.52 -17.90 -35.80
N LEU A 236 16.88 -18.43 -36.97
CA LEU A 236 17.96 -19.40 -37.14
C LEU A 236 19.32 -18.89 -36.63
N TRP A 237 19.60 -17.59 -36.75
CA TRP A 237 20.80 -16.98 -36.21
C TRP A 237 20.81 -16.95 -34.68
N PHE A 238 19.73 -16.52 -34.02
CA PHE A 238 19.73 -16.32 -32.56
C PHE A 238 19.45 -17.60 -31.74
N ILE A 239 18.76 -18.61 -32.29
CA ILE A 239 18.47 -19.89 -31.62
C ILE A 239 19.68 -20.51 -30.88
N PRO A 240 20.83 -20.76 -31.55
CA PRO A 240 21.94 -21.47 -30.92
C PRO A 240 22.64 -20.62 -29.84
N PHE A 241 22.69 -19.29 -30.02
CA PHE A 241 23.53 -18.41 -29.21
C PHE A 241 22.81 -17.77 -28.02
N MET A 242 21.47 -17.69 -28.00
CA MET A 242 20.75 -17.14 -26.84
C MET A 242 21.00 -17.96 -25.57
N LYS A 243 21.44 -17.32 -24.49
CA LYS A 243 21.49 -17.87 -23.13
C LYS A 243 20.14 -17.65 -22.42
N GLU A 244 19.92 -18.35 -21.31
CA GLU A 244 18.80 -18.07 -20.41
C GLU A 244 19.12 -16.84 -19.55
N SER A 245 18.12 -16.02 -19.26
CA SER A 245 18.26 -14.79 -18.46
C SER A 245 17.50 -14.84 -17.13
N TYR A 246 16.52 -15.72 -16.97
CA TYR A 246 15.70 -15.73 -15.75
C TYR A 246 16.42 -16.40 -14.56
N LYS A 247 16.77 -15.60 -13.53
CA LYS A 247 17.49 -16.04 -12.31
C LYS A 247 16.97 -17.38 -11.74
N PRO A 248 15.65 -17.57 -11.48
CA PRO A 248 15.15 -18.84 -10.93
C PRO A 248 15.37 -20.07 -11.82
N VAL A 249 15.40 -19.93 -13.14
CA VAL A 249 15.63 -21.06 -14.07
C VAL A 249 17.12 -21.34 -14.23
N ILE A 250 17.98 -20.32 -14.17
CA ILE A 250 19.44 -20.48 -14.12
C ILE A 250 19.82 -21.24 -12.84
N LEU A 251 19.36 -20.76 -11.68
CA LEU A 251 19.62 -21.39 -10.38
C LEU A 251 19.02 -22.79 -10.29
N LYS A 252 17.82 -23.05 -10.84
CA LYS A 252 17.28 -24.41 -10.96
C LYS A 252 18.18 -25.34 -11.77
N LYS A 253 18.72 -24.89 -12.91
CA LYS A 253 19.64 -25.69 -13.73
C LYS A 253 20.96 -25.97 -13.01
N ARG A 254 21.45 -25.00 -12.23
CA ARG A 254 22.63 -25.13 -11.35
C ARG A 254 22.38 -26.12 -10.22
N ALA A 255 21.23 -26.04 -9.54
CA ALA A 255 20.81 -26.96 -8.49
C ALA A 255 20.79 -28.42 -8.97
N ILE A 256 20.19 -28.67 -10.14
CA ILE A 256 20.19 -30.01 -10.77
C ILE A 256 21.61 -30.49 -11.06
N LYS A 257 22.50 -29.63 -11.59
CA LYS A 257 23.92 -29.98 -11.82
C LYS A 257 24.70 -30.25 -10.53
N ARG A 258 24.30 -29.63 -9.40
CA ARG A 258 24.91 -29.80 -8.07
C ARG A 258 24.27 -30.94 -7.25
N GLY A 259 23.24 -31.60 -7.77
CA GLY A 259 22.52 -32.66 -7.05
C GLY A 259 21.67 -32.16 -5.87
N LEU A 260 21.30 -30.87 -5.86
CA LEU A 260 20.58 -30.25 -4.74
C LEU A 260 19.07 -30.44 -4.87
N PRO A 261 18.32 -30.51 -3.74
CA PRO A 261 16.87 -30.57 -3.75
C PRO A 261 16.27 -29.31 -4.40
N LEU A 262 15.10 -29.47 -5.01
CA LEU A 262 14.37 -28.39 -5.68
C LEU A 262 13.12 -28.03 -4.88
N PRO A 263 12.80 -26.72 -4.72
CA PRO A 263 11.62 -26.32 -3.97
C PRO A 263 10.33 -26.82 -4.64
N PRO A 264 9.29 -27.16 -3.83
CA PRO A 264 8.05 -27.73 -4.34
C PRO A 264 7.30 -26.77 -5.26
N ARG A 265 6.75 -27.30 -6.36
CA ARG A 265 5.94 -26.54 -7.32
C ARG A 265 4.45 -26.82 -7.10
N PRO A 266 3.56 -25.81 -7.22
CA PRO A 266 2.13 -26.07 -7.31
C PRO A 266 1.85 -26.94 -8.54
N LYS A 267 1.10 -28.04 -8.36
CA LYS A 267 0.84 -29.04 -9.40
C LYS A 267 -0.53 -28.79 -10.07
N GLY A 268 -0.61 -29.07 -11.37
CA GLY A 268 -1.88 -29.18 -12.10
C GLY A 268 -2.77 -27.93 -12.10
N VAL A 269 -4.06 -28.14 -11.84
CA VAL A 269 -5.14 -27.15 -12.02
C VAL A 269 -4.98 -25.91 -11.14
N GLU A 270 -4.35 -26.04 -9.98
CA GLU A 270 -4.20 -24.93 -9.03
C GLU A 270 -3.18 -23.89 -9.50
N ALA A 271 -2.08 -24.35 -10.12
CA ALA A 271 -1.14 -23.47 -10.82
C ALA A 271 -1.84 -22.75 -11.98
N ILE A 272 -2.68 -23.45 -12.75
CA ILE A 272 -3.44 -22.89 -13.87
C ILE A 272 -4.47 -21.84 -13.38
N LYS A 273 -5.19 -22.10 -12.28
CA LYS A 273 -6.10 -21.14 -11.65
C LYS A 273 -5.36 -19.90 -11.16
N LYS A 274 -4.25 -20.06 -10.43
CA LYS A 274 -3.43 -18.95 -9.93
C LYS A 274 -2.87 -18.10 -11.06
N VAL A 275 -2.43 -18.73 -12.15
CA VAL A 275 -2.01 -18.06 -13.38
C VAL A 275 -3.15 -17.27 -14.01
N LEU A 276 -4.31 -17.89 -14.28
CA LEU A 276 -5.47 -17.23 -14.89
C LEU A 276 -6.00 -16.05 -14.06
N LEU A 277 -6.03 -16.17 -12.73
CA LEU A 277 -6.46 -15.09 -11.85
C LEU A 277 -5.51 -13.89 -11.93
N ILE A 278 -4.20 -14.14 -11.90
CA ILE A 278 -3.16 -13.11 -11.92
C ILE A 278 -3.03 -12.46 -13.31
N THR A 279 -3.18 -13.20 -14.41
CA THR A 279 -3.00 -12.65 -15.76
C THR A 279 -4.26 -12.15 -16.45
N LEU A 280 -5.44 -12.69 -16.14
CA LEU A 280 -6.68 -12.28 -16.80
C LEU A 280 -7.46 -11.25 -15.96
N PHE A 281 -7.74 -11.58 -14.70
CA PHE A 281 -8.62 -10.75 -13.87
C PHE A 281 -7.94 -9.50 -13.33
N ARG A 282 -6.68 -9.59 -12.86
CA ARG A 282 -5.99 -8.45 -12.24
C ARG A 282 -5.74 -7.27 -13.20
N PRO A 283 -5.29 -7.46 -14.47
CA PRO A 283 -5.14 -6.34 -15.40
C PRO A 283 -6.48 -5.71 -15.80
N VAL A 284 -7.52 -6.50 -15.99
CA VAL A 284 -8.87 -5.99 -16.30
C VAL A 284 -9.44 -5.21 -15.12
N HIS A 285 -9.27 -5.71 -13.88
CA HIS A 285 -9.64 -4.98 -12.67
C HIS A 285 -8.93 -3.63 -12.58
N MET A 286 -7.60 -3.59 -12.74
CA MET A 286 -6.84 -2.33 -12.76
C MET A 286 -7.30 -1.37 -13.85
N LEU A 287 -7.64 -1.89 -15.04
CA LEU A 287 -8.17 -1.08 -16.15
C LEU A 287 -9.57 -0.51 -15.89
N LEU A 288 -10.28 -0.97 -14.85
CA LEU A 288 -11.61 -0.49 -14.47
C LEU A 288 -11.63 0.28 -13.14
N THR A 289 -10.63 0.09 -12.28
CA THR A 289 -10.59 0.65 -10.91
C THR A 289 -9.50 1.70 -10.71
N GLU A 290 -8.38 1.65 -11.43
CA GLU A 290 -7.23 2.55 -11.19
C GLU A 290 -7.24 3.75 -12.16
N PRO A 291 -7.55 4.98 -11.70
CA PRO A 291 -7.73 6.14 -12.59
C PRO A 291 -6.47 6.50 -13.41
N ILE A 292 -5.29 6.27 -12.84
CA ILE A 292 -3.99 6.49 -13.50
C ILE A 292 -3.75 5.46 -14.61
N VAL A 293 -4.06 4.19 -14.37
CA VAL A 293 -3.95 3.14 -15.39
C VAL A 293 -4.93 3.40 -16.51
N ILE A 294 -6.19 3.76 -16.20
CA ILE A 294 -7.21 4.14 -17.18
C ILE A 294 -6.71 5.27 -18.08
N ALA A 295 -6.29 6.40 -17.50
CA ALA A 295 -5.94 7.60 -18.28
C ALA A 295 -4.74 7.37 -19.20
N LEU A 296 -3.67 6.73 -18.70
CA LEU A 296 -2.48 6.45 -19.50
C LEU A 296 -2.73 5.36 -20.56
N SER A 297 -3.44 4.29 -20.19
CA SER A 297 -3.79 3.20 -21.13
C SER A 297 -4.71 3.69 -22.25
N LEU A 298 -5.65 4.58 -21.94
CA LEU A 298 -6.56 5.13 -22.96
C LEU A 298 -5.80 6.03 -23.95
N TYR A 299 -4.81 6.80 -23.48
CA TYR A 299 -4.01 7.65 -24.37
C TYR A 299 -3.04 6.85 -25.26
N THR A 300 -2.35 5.84 -24.70
CA THR A 300 -1.53 4.92 -25.51
C THR A 300 -2.38 4.07 -26.46
N ALA A 301 -3.62 3.74 -26.08
CA ALA A 301 -4.55 3.02 -26.94
C ALA A 301 -5.09 3.86 -28.08
N PHE A 302 -5.52 5.10 -27.81
CA PHE A 302 -5.94 6.03 -28.86
C PHE A 302 -4.84 6.27 -29.90
N THR A 303 -3.61 6.56 -29.44
CA THR A 303 -2.48 6.82 -30.35
C THR A 303 -2.13 5.61 -31.23
N PHE A 304 -2.15 4.41 -30.66
CA PHE A 304 -1.93 3.17 -31.43
C PHE A 304 -3.11 2.83 -32.36
N GLY A 305 -4.35 3.12 -31.94
CA GLY A 305 -5.53 3.04 -32.79
C GLY A 305 -5.42 3.95 -34.01
N VAL A 306 -4.94 5.19 -33.84
CA VAL A 306 -4.70 6.13 -34.95
C VAL A 306 -3.57 5.64 -35.88
N LEU A 307 -2.51 5.02 -35.36
CA LEU A 307 -1.48 4.38 -36.20
C LEU A 307 -2.09 3.29 -37.10
N PHE A 308 -2.97 2.46 -36.53
CA PHE A 308 -3.62 1.37 -37.26
C PHE A 308 -4.69 1.89 -38.25
N LEU A 309 -5.42 2.93 -37.88
CA LEU A 309 -6.31 3.67 -38.77
C LEU A 309 -5.55 4.22 -40.00
N PHE A 310 -4.34 4.74 -39.81
CA PHE A 310 -3.53 5.25 -40.92
C PHE A 310 -3.21 4.18 -41.98
N PHE A 311 -3.10 2.89 -41.65
CA PHE A 311 -2.92 1.81 -42.65
C PHE A 311 -4.04 1.74 -43.71
N ALA A 312 -5.24 2.23 -43.39
CA ALA A 312 -6.34 2.40 -44.34
C ALA A 312 -6.47 3.87 -44.81
N ALA A 313 -6.36 4.84 -43.90
CA ALA A 313 -6.60 6.25 -44.19
C ALA A 313 -5.54 6.90 -45.10
N ILE A 314 -4.26 6.53 -45.00
CA ILE A 314 -3.20 7.10 -45.84
C ILE A 314 -3.37 6.64 -47.31
N PRO A 315 -3.47 5.34 -47.64
CA PRO A 315 -3.75 4.90 -49.00
C PRO A 315 -5.04 5.46 -49.58
N TYR A 316 -6.11 5.54 -48.78
CA TYR A 316 -7.36 6.17 -49.19
C TYR A 316 -7.16 7.66 -49.53
N SER A 317 -6.50 8.42 -48.66
CA SER A 317 -6.36 9.87 -48.81
C SER A 317 -5.42 10.25 -49.96
N PHE A 318 -4.25 9.62 -50.06
CA PHE A 318 -3.29 9.92 -51.14
C PHE A 318 -3.77 9.39 -52.50
N GLY A 319 -4.37 8.20 -52.56
CA GLY A 319 -5.00 7.69 -53.78
C GLY A 319 -6.14 8.58 -54.28
N ARG A 320 -6.93 9.17 -53.36
CA ARG A 320 -8.07 10.02 -53.73
C ARG A 320 -7.72 11.47 -54.05
N GLN A 321 -6.76 12.08 -53.34
CA GLN A 321 -6.41 13.50 -53.50
C GLN A 321 -5.22 13.75 -54.44
N TYR A 322 -4.29 12.81 -54.52
CA TYR A 322 -3.04 12.94 -55.29
C TYR A 322 -2.85 11.88 -56.38
N HIS A 323 -3.80 10.94 -56.51
CA HIS A 323 -3.76 9.83 -57.48
C HIS A 323 -2.52 8.94 -57.36
N PHE A 324 -1.94 8.83 -56.16
CA PHE A 324 -0.82 7.95 -55.88
C PHE A 324 -1.20 6.49 -56.10
N ASP A 325 -0.26 5.71 -56.65
CA ASP A 325 -0.39 4.26 -56.67
C ASP A 325 -0.28 3.66 -55.24
N ARG A 326 -0.55 2.36 -55.10
CA ARG A 326 -0.50 1.69 -53.79
C ARG A 326 0.89 1.76 -53.15
N ARG A 327 1.95 1.59 -53.94
CA ARG A 327 3.35 1.62 -53.52
C ARG A 327 3.76 3.02 -53.09
N GLU A 328 3.39 4.05 -53.84
CA GLU A 328 3.62 5.47 -53.52
C GLU A 328 2.91 5.88 -52.23
N SER A 329 1.68 5.40 -52.05
CA SER A 329 0.92 5.59 -50.82
C SER A 329 1.53 4.88 -49.61
N ASP A 330 2.03 3.66 -49.77
CA ASP A 330 2.67 2.90 -48.69
C ASP A 330 4.09 3.40 -48.36
N LEU A 331 4.80 4.03 -49.31
CA LEU A 331 6.07 4.72 -49.05
C LEU A 331 5.93 5.89 -48.05
N VAL A 332 4.74 6.47 -47.91
CA VAL A 332 4.45 7.54 -46.93
C VAL A 332 4.82 7.11 -45.51
N PHE A 333 4.66 5.83 -45.14
CA PHE A 333 4.96 5.35 -43.78
C PHE A 333 6.44 5.41 -43.38
N ILE A 334 7.37 5.65 -44.32
CA ILE A 334 8.77 6.00 -44.01
C ILE A 334 8.82 7.24 -43.10
N SER A 335 7.92 8.22 -43.28
CA SER A 335 7.82 9.39 -42.40
C SER A 335 7.47 9.02 -40.95
N SER A 336 6.57 8.05 -40.75
CA SER A 336 6.26 7.50 -39.42
C SER A 336 7.48 6.83 -38.79
N ALA A 337 8.23 6.03 -39.56
CA ALA A 337 9.46 5.39 -39.08
C ALA A 337 10.53 6.43 -38.67
N VAL A 338 10.72 7.49 -39.47
CA VAL A 338 11.59 8.62 -39.11
C VAL A 338 11.11 9.31 -37.83
N GLY A 339 9.79 9.53 -37.68
CA GLY A 339 9.18 10.05 -36.46
C GLY A 339 9.49 9.20 -35.23
N VAL A 340 9.34 7.87 -35.33
CA VAL A 340 9.64 6.92 -34.25
C VAL A 340 11.12 6.97 -33.86
N LEU A 341 12.05 7.03 -34.83
CA LEU A 341 13.49 7.17 -34.57
C LEU A 341 13.81 8.48 -33.83
N LEU A 342 13.23 9.61 -34.28
CA LEU A 342 13.39 10.91 -33.63
C LEU A 342 12.77 10.93 -32.23
N GLY A 343 11.63 10.25 -32.03
CA GLY A 343 10.96 10.13 -30.73
C GLY A 343 11.78 9.34 -29.73
N ALA A 344 12.35 8.20 -30.16
CA ALA A 344 13.30 7.42 -29.36
C ALA A 344 14.54 8.24 -28.99
N LEU A 345 15.16 8.91 -29.97
CA LEU A 345 16.31 9.80 -29.72
C LEU A 345 15.98 10.91 -28.72
N THR A 346 14.81 11.54 -28.87
CA THR A 346 14.33 12.60 -27.95
C THR A 346 14.13 12.05 -26.54
N PHE A 347 13.53 10.86 -26.39
CA PHE A 347 13.38 10.20 -25.10
C PHE A 347 14.74 9.91 -24.46
N GLY A 348 15.68 9.32 -25.21
CA GLY A 348 17.03 9.01 -24.70
C GLY A 348 17.83 10.24 -24.30
N ILE A 349 17.64 11.37 -25.00
CA ILE A 349 18.21 12.67 -24.60
C ILE A 349 17.59 13.15 -23.28
N ILE A 350 16.26 13.15 -23.14
CA ILE A 350 15.57 13.58 -21.90
C ILE A 350 15.97 12.67 -20.73
N ASP A 351 15.98 11.36 -20.93
CA ASP A 351 16.33 10.38 -19.89
C ASP A 351 17.79 10.56 -19.44
N ARG A 352 18.74 10.69 -20.37
CA ARG A 352 20.16 10.87 -20.02
C ARG A 352 20.52 12.24 -19.48
N THR A 353 19.87 13.32 -19.94
CA THR A 353 20.26 14.71 -19.60
C THR A 353 19.44 15.34 -18.48
N ILE A 354 18.18 14.93 -18.31
CA ILE A 354 17.27 15.48 -17.30
C ILE A 354 16.97 14.43 -16.23
N TYR A 355 16.49 13.23 -16.60
CA TYR A 355 16.10 12.23 -15.62
C TYR A 355 17.32 11.70 -14.85
N LYS A 356 18.31 11.11 -15.54
CA LYS A 356 19.54 10.57 -14.92
C LYS A 356 20.29 11.62 -14.11
N ARG A 357 20.46 12.84 -14.62
CA ARG A 357 21.08 13.93 -13.83
C ARG A 357 20.31 14.27 -12.56
N ARG A 358 18.96 14.32 -12.60
CA ARG A 358 18.13 14.57 -11.41
C ARG A 358 18.05 13.36 -10.49
N TYR A 359 18.18 12.15 -11.02
CA TYR A 359 18.24 10.88 -10.31
C TYR A 359 19.57 10.78 -9.53
N ASP A 360 20.70 10.94 -10.22
CA ASP A 360 22.04 10.96 -9.63
C ASP A 360 22.17 12.08 -8.60
N HIS A 361 21.68 13.29 -8.92
CA HIS A 361 21.64 14.41 -7.98
C HIS A 361 20.67 14.17 -6.80
N ALA A 362 19.56 13.44 -6.98
CA ALA A 362 18.69 13.08 -5.87
C ALA A 362 19.37 12.07 -4.95
N ILE A 363 19.95 10.99 -5.49
CA ILE A 363 20.68 9.98 -4.72
C ILE A 363 21.88 10.59 -3.98
N ALA A 364 22.69 11.42 -4.65
CA ALA A 364 23.81 12.13 -4.03
C ALA A 364 23.39 13.14 -2.93
N ASN A 365 22.10 13.41 -2.75
CA ASN A 365 21.54 14.30 -1.73
C ASN A 365 20.51 13.59 -0.80
N GLY A 366 20.44 12.25 -0.78
CA GLY A 366 19.43 11.49 0.00
C GLY A 366 17.96 11.77 -0.40
N ARG A 367 17.77 12.34 -1.59
CA ARG A 367 16.51 12.65 -2.29
C ARG A 367 15.71 11.39 -2.64
N LYS A 368 14.47 11.21 -2.17
CA LYS A 368 13.54 10.30 -2.89
C LYS A 368 13.27 10.91 -4.28
N VAL A 369 13.40 10.10 -5.32
CA VAL A 369 13.23 10.55 -6.71
C VAL A 369 11.74 10.76 -7.01
N VAL A 370 11.43 11.88 -7.67
CA VAL A 370 10.08 12.26 -8.13
C VAL A 370 9.76 11.49 -9.42
N VAL A 371 8.90 10.47 -9.34
CA VAL A 371 8.59 9.52 -10.43
C VAL A 371 7.92 10.22 -11.63
N GLU A 372 7.18 11.29 -11.37
CA GLU A 372 6.53 12.17 -12.35
C GLU A 372 7.52 12.84 -13.33
N LEU A 373 8.83 12.78 -13.06
CA LEU A 373 9.85 13.20 -14.03
C LEU A 373 9.86 12.33 -15.30
N ARG A 374 9.43 11.07 -15.24
CA ARG A 374 9.31 10.19 -16.44
C ARG A 374 8.33 10.71 -17.48
N LEU A 375 7.29 11.42 -17.03
CA LEU A 375 6.21 11.91 -17.87
C LEU A 375 6.56 13.18 -18.66
N LEU A 376 7.70 13.82 -18.38
CA LEU A 376 8.18 14.98 -19.13
C LEU A 376 8.27 14.69 -20.64
N SER A 377 8.69 13.49 -21.01
CA SER A 377 8.71 13.02 -22.40
C SER A 377 7.30 12.93 -23.01
N ALA A 378 6.30 12.44 -22.26
CA ALA A 378 4.91 12.44 -22.72
C ALA A 378 4.34 13.86 -22.83
N MET A 379 4.64 14.77 -21.91
CA MET A 379 4.22 16.17 -22.00
C MET A 379 4.74 16.81 -23.29
N ILE A 380 6.01 16.59 -23.64
CA ILE A 380 6.61 17.10 -24.87
C ILE A 380 5.99 16.42 -26.11
N GLY A 381 5.85 15.08 -26.10
CA GLY A 381 5.24 14.33 -27.19
C GLY A 381 3.75 14.63 -27.42
N SER A 382 3.03 15.06 -26.39
CA SER A 382 1.60 15.35 -26.43
C SER A 382 1.22 16.48 -27.39
N PHE A 383 2.14 17.43 -27.65
CA PHE A 383 1.96 18.47 -28.66
C PHE A 383 2.15 17.97 -30.10
N GLY A 384 2.94 16.91 -30.30
CA GLY A 384 3.25 16.37 -31.64
C GLY A 384 2.04 15.73 -32.32
N LEU A 385 1.16 15.10 -31.53
CA LEU A 385 -0.06 14.46 -32.05
C LEU A 385 -1.09 15.43 -32.64
N PRO A 386 -1.62 16.44 -31.91
CA PRO A 386 -2.59 17.37 -32.49
C PRO A 386 -1.96 18.18 -33.62
N LEU A 387 -0.68 18.56 -33.50
CA LEU A 387 0.07 19.18 -34.57
C LEU A 387 0.05 18.30 -35.83
N SER A 388 0.39 17.02 -35.72
CA SER A 388 0.37 16.10 -36.85
C SER A 388 -1.02 15.91 -37.46
N LEU A 389 -2.05 15.75 -36.63
CA LEU A 389 -3.40 15.40 -37.08
C LEU A 389 -4.12 16.56 -37.75
N PHE A 390 -4.03 17.78 -37.20
CA PHE A 390 -4.59 18.96 -37.85
C PHE A 390 -3.79 19.40 -39.08
N TRP A 391 -2.46 19.26 -39.06
CA TRP A 391 -1.63 19.50 -40.23
C TRP A 391 -2.02 18.52 -41.34
N PHE A 392 -2.10 17.21 -41.08
CA PHE A 392 -2.57 16.24 -42.06
C PHE A 392 -3.97 16.57 -42.60
N ALA A 393 -4.92 16.81 -41.70
CA ALA A 393 -6.32 17.08 -42.01
C ALA A 393 -6.49 18.19 -43.07
N TRP A 394 -5.83 19.33 -42.87
CA TRP A 394 -6.05 20.53 -43.69
C TRP A 394 -5.01 20.72 -44.79
N THR A 395 -3.94 19.92 -44.84
CA THR A 395 -2.96 19.95 -45.94
C THR A 395 -3.11 18.82 -46.94
N CYS A 396 -3.82 17.74 -46.62
CA CYS A 396 -4.15 16.67 -47.58
C CYS A 396 -5.26 17.12 -48.56
N THR A 397 -4.90 18.03 -49.46
CA THR A 397 -5.80 18.62 -50.47
C THR A 397 -5.07 18.70 -51.83
N PRO A 398 -5.78 18.59 -52.97
CA PRO A 398 -5.13 18.61 -54.29
C PRO A 398 -4.37 19.91 -54.59
N SER A 399 -4.71 21.00 -53.91
CA SER A 399 -4.08 22.32 -54.00
C SER A 399 -2.73 22.44 -53.29
N ILE A 400 -2.39 21.53 -52.36
CA ILE A 400 -1.18 21.60 -51.54
C ILE A 400 -0.26 20.43 -51.89
N HIS A 401 1.02 20.70 -52.11
CA HIS A 401 1.99 19.68 -52.53
C HIS A 401 2.06 18.51 -51.54
N TRP A 402 1.98 17.28 -52.06
CA TRP A 402 1.88 16.02 -51.31
C TRP A 402 2.94 15.82 -50.22
N ILE A 403 4.12 16.45 -50.32
CA ILE A 403 5.16 16.39 -49.29
C ILE A 403 4.70 16.99 -47.95
N VAL A 404 3.83 18.00 -47.98
CA VAL A 404 3.39 18.74 -46.80
C VAL A 404 2.60 17.85 -45.82
N PRO A 405 1.56 17.09 -46.23
CA PRO A 405 0.94 16.12 -45.35
C PRO A 405 1.87 14.97 -44.95
N ILE A 406 2.85 14.57 -45.77
CA ILE A 406 3.85 13.55 -45.36
C ILE A 406 4.71 14.03 -44.18
N LEU A 407 5.16 15.29 -44.18
CA LEU A 407 5.95 15.85 -43.08
C LEU A 407 5.19 15.85 -41.75
N SER A 408 3.85 16.01 -41.78
CA SER A 408 3.02 15.95 -40.57
C SER A 408 3.11 14.59 -39.84
N ILE A 409 3.25 13.49 -40.58
CA ILE A 409 3.28 12.12 -40.02
C ILE A 409 4.61 11.85 -39.27
N ILE A 410 5.67 12.63 -39.53
CA ILE A 410 6.89 12.60 -38.71
C ILE A 410 6.59 13.03 -37.26
N PHE A 411 5.79 14.09 -37.08
CA PHE A 411 5.35 14.55 -35.76
C PHE A 411 4.42 13.54 -35.07
N PHE A 412 3.60 12.81 -35.85
CA PHE A 412 2.77 11.72 -35.32
C PHE A 412 3.64 10.60 -34.71
N GLY A 413 4.59 10.08 -35.49
CA GLY A 413 5.50 9.01 -35.04
C GLY A 413 6.34 9.44 -33.84
N TRP A 414 6.81 10.68 -33.82
CA TRP A 414 7.57 11.28 -32.72
C TRP A 414 6.73 11.39 -31.43
N GLY A 415 5.52 11.95 -31.52
CA GLY A 415 4.62 12.13 -30.37
C GLY A 415 4.17 10.79 -29.78
N MET A 416 3.70 9.88 -30.63
CA MET A 416 3.28 8.53 -30.25
C MET A 416 4.39 7.78 -29.48
N MET A 417 5.62 7.81 -29.99
CA MET A 417 6.76 7.11 -29.39
C MET A 417 7.14 7.68 -28.02
N LEU A 418 7.14 9.01 -27.88
CA LEU A 418 7.41 9.69 -26.61
C LEU A 418 6.37 9.40 -25.53
N ILE A 419 5.09 9.42 -25.89
CA ILE A 419 3.98 9.11 -24.96
C ILE A 419 4.05 7.66 -24.51
N PHE A 420 4.28 6.72 -25.44
CA PHE A 420 4.34 5.31 -25.11
C PHE A 420 5.50 4.97 -24.17
N LEU A 421 6.72 5.44 -24.46
CA LEU A 421 7.89 5.20 -23.59
C LEU A 421 7.71 5.79 -22.19
N ALA A 422 7.18 7.01 -22.10
CA ALA A 422 6.90 7.67 -20.83
C ALA A 422 5.81 6.96 -20.02
N ALA A 423 4.69 6.56 -20.65
CA ALA A 423 3.63 5.82 -19.98
C ALA A 423 4.11 4.46 -19.47
N ALA A 424 4.86 3.70 -20.28
CA ALA A 424 5.39 2.40 -19.90
C ALA A 424 6.38 2.49 -18.72
N THR A 425 7.33 3.44 -18.78
CA THR A 425 8.31 3.63 -17.68
C THR A 425 7.67 4.17 -16.41
N TYR A 426 6.72 5.11 -16.52
CA TYR A 426 5.99 5.64 -15.38
C TYR A 426 5.12 4.58 -14.69
N LEU A 427 4.40 3.71 -15.43
CA LEU A 427 3.61 2.63 -14.83
C LEU A 427 4.49 1.62 -14.08
N VAL A 428 5.69 1.30 -14.59
CA VAL A 428 6.64 0.41 -13.91
C VAL A 428 7.19 1.04 -12.63
N ASP A 429 7.67 2.29 -12.69
CA ASP A 429 8.23 2.98 -11.53
C ASP A 429 7.16 3.30 -10.46
N THR A 430 5.89 3.45 -10.84
CA THR A 430 4.76 3.75 -9.92
C THR A 430 4.24 2.50 -9.20
N TYR A 431 3.95 1.40 -9.93
CA TYR A 431 3.26 0.23 -9.37
C TYR A 431 4.20 -0.85 -8.81
N GLN A 432 5.52 -0.70 -8.91
CA GLN A 432 6.55 -1.53 -8.27
C GLN A 432 6.40 -3.07 -8.44
N TYR A 433 7.23 -3.83 -7.71
CA TYR A 433 7.50 -5.27 -7.94
C TYR A 433 6.25 -6.17 -8.03
N LEU A 434 5.23 -5.94 -7.21
CA LEU A 434 4.06 -6.83 -7.13
C LEU A 434 2.92 -6.47 -8.10
N THR A 435 2.91 -5.27 -8.70
CA THR A 435 1.75 -4.77 -9.48
C THR A 435 2.10 -4.17 -10.86
N ALA A 436 3.37 -3.79 -11.11
CA ALA A 436 3.81 -3.20 -12.37
C ALA A 436 3.48 -4.06 -13.63
N ALA A 437 3.67 -5.38 -13.55
CA ALA A 437 3.40 -6.28 -14.66
C ALA A 437 1.92 -6.29 -15.07
N SER A 438 1.00 -6.25 -14.10
CA SER A 438 -0.44 -6.22 -14.34
C SER A 438 -0.89 -4.86 -14.92
N ALA A 439 -0.31 -3.75 -14.45
CA ALA A 439 -0.58 -2.42 -15.00
C ALA A 439 -0.10 -2.29 -16.46
N LEU A 440 1.07 -2.85 -16.80
CA LEU A 440 1.58 -2.85 -18.17
C LEU A 440 0.77 -3.77 -19.10
N ALA A 441 0.25 -4.90 -18.58
CA ALA A 441 -0.67 -5.77 -19.29
C ALA A 441 -2.02 -5.10 -19.57
N ALA A 442 -2.56 -4.33 -18.62
CA ALA A 442 -3.79 -3.54 -18.80
C ALA A 442 -3.64 -2.51 -19.93
N ASN A 443 -2.53 -1.76 -19.92
CA ASN A 443 -2.13 -0.86 -20.99
C ASN A 443 -1.96 -1.57 -22.36
N GLY A 444 -1.41 -2.79 -22.36
CA GLY A 444 -1.32 -3.62 -23.55
C GLY A 444 -2.68 -4.01 -24.13
N LEU A 445 -3.58 -4.52 -23.28
CA LEU A 445 -4.91 -5.01 -23.65
C LEU A 445 -5.74 -3.93 -24.37
N LEU A 446 -5.86 -2.75 -23.77
CA LEU A 446 -6.65 -1.65 -24.36
C LEU A 446 -6.03 -1.17 -25.67
N ARG A 447 -4.69 -1.07 -25.72
CA ARG A 447 -3.94 -0.60 -26.90
C ARG A 447 -4.14 -1.48 -28.12
N TYR A 448 -4.01 -2.79 -27.96
CA TYR A 448 -4.22 -3.73 -29.05
C TYR A 448 -5.70 -3.87 -29.41
N GLY A 449 -6.63 -3.70 -28.47
CA GLY A 449 -8.06 -3.58 -28.75
C GLY A 449 -8.37 -2.40 -29.69
N PHE A 450 -7.84 -1.21 -29.41
CA PHE A 450 -8.01 -0.04 -30.28
C PHE A 450 -7.35 -0.25 -31.65
N GLY A 451 -6.12 -0.78 -31.69
CA GLY A 451 -5.44 -1.11 -32.95
C GLY A 451 -6.21 -2.11 -33.83
N ALA A 452 -6.94 -3.05 -33.22
CA ALA A 452 -7.79 -3.97 -33.95
C ALA A 452 -9.09 -3.34 -34.47
N VAL A 453 -9.77 -2.52 -33.65
CA VAL A 453 -11.09 -1.96 -34.02
C VAL A 453 -11.00 -0.80 -35.01
N PHE A 454 -9.99 0.07 -34.89
CA PHE A 454 -9.90 1.30 -35.68
C PHE A 454 -9.91 1.07 -37.22
N PRO A 455 -9.14 0.12 -37.79
CA PRO A 455 -9.15 -0.16 -39.22
C PRO A 455 -10.53 -0.51 -39.80
N LEU A 456 -11.44 -1.11 -39.01
CA LEU A 456 -12.73 -1.62 -39.47
C LEU A 456 -13.71 -0.52 -39.92
N PHE A 457 -13.62 0.67 -39.30
CA PHE A 457 -14.52 1.80 -39.59
C PHE A 457 -13.83 2.96 -40.35
N THR A 458 -12.54 2.84 -40.65
CA THR A 458 -11.75 3.94 -41.24
C THR A 458 -12.31 4.42 -42.58
N ILE A 459 -12.57 3.51 -43.52
CA ILE A 459 -12.96 3.89 -44.89
C ILE A 459 -14.32 4.61 -44.86
N GLN A 460 -15.29 4.06 -44.13
CA GLN A 460 -16.63 4.60 -43.99
C GLN A 460 -16.60 5.99 -43.30
N MET A 461 -15.73 6.18 -42.30
CA MET A 461 -15.51 7.48 -41.66
C MET A 461 -14.92 8.52 -42.64
N TYR A 462 -13.91 8.13 -43.42
CA TYR A 462 -13.26 9.02 -44.39
C TYR A 462 -14.13 9.32 -45.62
N GLU A 463 -15.00 8.39 -46.03
CA GLU A 463 -15.99 8.60 -47.08
C GLU A 463 -17.12 9.54 -46.62
N GLY A 464 -17.65 9.34 -45.42
CA GLY A 464 -18.74 10.15 -44.87
C GLY A 464 -18.31 11.57 -44.51
N LEU A 465 -17.24 11.72 -43.71
CA LEU A 465 -16.79 13.02 -43.19
C LEU A 465 -15.81 13.75 -44.12
N LYS A 466 -15.22 13.07 -45.10
CA LYS A 466 -14.06 13.52 -45.91
C LYS A 466 -12.77 13.64 -45.07
N VAL A 467 -11.63 13.53 -45.75
CA VAL A 467 -10.27 13.46 -45.16
C VAL A 467 -10.03 14.52 -44.08
N GLY A 468 -10.42 15.78 -44.34
CA GLY A 468 -10.19 16.89 -43.43
C GLY A 468 -10.98 16.80 -42.12
N LEU A 469 -12.30 16.60 -42.17
CA LEU A 469 -13.10 16.50 -40.94
C LEU A 469 -12.83 15.18 -40.21
N ALA A 470 -12.69 14.06 -40.94
CA ALA A 470 -12.36 12.75 -40.37
C ALA A 470 -11.08 12.80 -39.53
N THR A 471 -10.00 13.39 -40.08
CA THR A 471 -8.73 13.52 -39.34
C THR A 471 -8.82 14.61 -38.27
N SER A 472 -9.59 15.69 -38.48
CA SER A 472 -9.79 16.73 -37.46
C SER A 472 -10.50 16.22 -36.21
N VAL A 473 -11.43 15.27 -36.32
CA VAL A 473 -12.06 14.63 -35.14
C VAL A 473 -11.01 13.91 -34.29
N LEU A 474 -10.09 13.17 -34.91
CA LEU A 474 -8.95 12.56 -34.22
C LEU A 474 -8.02 13.63 -33.61
N GLY A 475 -7.79 14.74 -34.33
CA GLY A 475 -7.05 15.89 -33.83
C GLY A 475 -7.67 16.47 -32.55
N ILE A 476 -8.99 16.70 -32.53
CA ILE A 476 -9.72 17.23 -31.36
C ILE A 476 -9.60 16.28 -30.17
N ILE A 477 -9.77 14.97 -30.36
CA ILE A 477 -9.58 13.97 -29.31
C ILE A 477 -8.15 14.02 -28.77
N SER A 478 -7.14 14.17 -29.64
CA SER A 478 -5.74 14.27 -29.22
C SER A 478 -5.43 15.54 -28.40
N VAL A 479 -6.13 16.67 -28.65
CA VAL A 479 -6.03 17.90 -27.83
C VAL A 479 -6.62 17.69 -26.44
N VAL A 480 -7.77 17.03 -26.32
CA VAL A 480 -8.36 16.71 -25.01
C VAL A 480 -7.42 15.80 -24.21
N MET A 481 -6.82 14.81 -24.87
CA MET A 481 -5.85 13.90 -24.25
C MET A 481 -4.49 14.54 -23.92
N MET A 482 -4.15 15.69 -24.52
CA MET A 482 -2.90 16.42 -24.25
C MET A 482 -2.77 16.84 -22.77
N VAL A 483 -3.90 16.96 -22.06
CA VAL A 483 -3.94 17.28 -20.63
C VAL A 483 -3.44 16.11 -19.77
N VAL A 484 -3.56 14.85 -20.25
CA VAL A 484 -3.32 13.62 -19.48
C VAL A 484 -1.92 13.53 -18.84
N PRO A 485 -0.80 13.83 -19.53
CA PRO A 485 0.54 13.74 -18.93
C PRO A 485 0.90 14.91 -18.02
N SER A 486 0.05 15.93 -17.87
CA SER A 486 0.40 17.14 -17.11
C SER A 486 0.41 16.89 -15.61
N ARG A 487 1.37 17.51 -14.90
CA ARG A 487 1.49 17.41 -13.43
C ARG A 487 0.21 17.82 -12.70
N SER A 488 -0.47 18.85 -13.19
CA SER A 488 -1.78 19.30 -12.68
C SER A 488 -2.85 18.22 -12.87
N TYR A 489 -2.94 17.59 -14.04
CA TYR A 489 -3.95 16.56 -14.29
C TYR A 489 -3.73 15.32 -13.43
N LEU A 490 -2.50 14.84 -13.26
CA LEU A 490 -2.25 13.66 -12.42
C LEU A 490 -2.47 13.95 -10.93
N ALA A 491 -2.09 15.13 -10.43
CA ALA A 491 -2.48 15.59 -9.10
C ALA A 491 -4.02 15.68 -8.93
N THR A 492 -4.77 15.91 -10.02
CA THR A 492 -6.25 15.98 -10.02
C THR A 492 -6.92 14.62 -10.27
N VAL A 493 -6.27 13.69 -10.98
CA VAL A 493 -6.74 12.31 -11.21
C VAL A 493 -6.57 11.45 -9.96
N SER A 494 -5.51 11.67 -9.19
CA SER A 494 -5.39 11.19 -7.80
C SER A 494 -6.49 11.74 -6.87
N VAL A 495 -7.27 12.72 -7.33
CA VAL A 495 -8.39 13.37 -6.62
C VAL A 495 -9.72 13.24 -7.41
N GLY A 496 -9.84 12.23 -8.28
CA GLY A 496 -11.15 11.77 -8.79
C GLY A 496 -11.64 12.39 -10.11
N ALA A 497 -10.75 12.91 -10.96
CA ALA A 497 -11.14 13.62 -12.19
C ALA A 497 -12.05 12.86 -13.19
N VAL A 498 -12.03 11.52 -13.24
CA VAL A 498 -12.88 10.76 -14.20
C VAL A 498 -14.37 10.85 -13.84
N PHE A 499 -14.70 10.80 -12.54
CA PHE A 499 -16.06 11.02 -12.04
C PHE A 499 -16.47 12.49 -12.24
N VAL A 500 -15.53 13.42 -12.04
CA VAL A 500 -15.74 14.86 -12.28
C VAL A 500 -15.95 15.18 -13.77
N ILE A 501 -15.33 14.50 -14.72
CA ILE A 501 -15.57 14.74 -16.16
C ILE A 501 -17.01 14.34 -16.55
N LEU A 502 -17.50 13.20 -16.04
CA LEU A 502 -18.89 12.78 -16.25
C LEU A 502 -19.91 13.67 -15.51
N LEU A 503 -19.56 14.22 -14.35
CA LEU A 503 -20.39 15.18 -13.62
C LEU A 503 -20.35 16.61 -14.20
N SER A 504 -19.20 17.06 -14.72
CA SER A 504 -19.03 18.43 -15.24
C SER A 504 -19.66 18.65 -16.61
N MET A 505 -19.88 17.59 -17.40
CA MET A 505 -20.81 17.65 -18.53
C MET A 505 -22.28 17.86 -18.10
N ARG A 506 -22.59 17.75 -16.80
CA ARG A 506 -23.96 17.89 -16.24
C ARG A 506 -24.17 19.18 -15.41
N THR A 507 -23.12 19.83 -14.91
CA THR A 507 -23.25 20.89 -13.87
C THR A 507 -22.24 22.05 -13.95
N GLY A 508 -21.73 22.40 -15.14
CA GLY A 508 -20.60 23.33 -15.28
C GLY A 508 -20.73 24.69 -14.57
N LEU A 509 -19.81 24.98 -13.63
CA LEU A 509 -19.54 26.33 -13.15
C LEU A 509 -18.09 26.48 -12.60
N TYR A 510 -17.63 27.72 -12.59
CA TYR A 510 -16.24 28.21 -12.64
C TYR A 510 -15.23 27.76 -11.57
N LEU A 511 -13.97 27.69 -12.01
CA LEU A 511 -12.75 27.75 -11.20
C LEU A 511 -12.50 29.16 -10.65
N GLN A 512 -11.89 29.25 -9.46
CA GLN A 512 -10.89 30.29 -9.21
C GLN A 512 -9.77 29.76 -8.29
N THR A 513 -8.55 29.77 -8.82
CA THR A 513 -7.31 29.35 -8.15
C THR A 513 -6.46 30.56 -7.82
N GLU A 514 -5.78 30.56 -6.68
CA GLU A 514 -4.51 31.26 -6.55
C GLU A 514 -3.53 30.49 -5.66
N ALA A 515 -2.27 30.43 -6.10
CA ALA A 515 -1.11 29.97 -5.35
C ALA A 515 -0.27 31.22 -4.99
N THR A 516 0.81 31.22 -4.19
CA THR A 516 1.92 30.25 -4.11
C THR A 516 2.87 30.62 -2.94
N GLN A 517 3.67 29.66 -2.47
CA GLN A 517 5.03 29.81 -1.87
C GLN A 517 5.30 30.71 -0.64
N VAL A 518 5.87 30.09 0.41
CA VAL A 518 7.11 30.53 1.09
C VAL A 518 8.00 29.30 1.36
N ARG A 519 9.33 29.47 1.43
CA ARG A 519 10.34 28.39 1.60
C ARG A 519 11.59 28.92 2.33
N THR A 520 11.86 28.43 3.54
CA THR A 520 13.04 28.69 4.42
C THR A 520 13.14 27.53 5.44
N SER A 521 14.23 27.23 6.15
CA SER A 521 15.69 27.48 6.04
C SER A 521 16.41 26.45 6.96
N TRP A 522 17.74 26.29 6.89
CA TRP A 522 18.47 25.32 7.74
C TRP A 522 18.38 25.61 9.26
N GLN A 523 18.00 26.82 9.66
CA GLN A 523 17.85 27.23 11.06
C GLN A 523 16.44 26.96 11.62
N ASP A 524 15.51 26.56 10.76
CA ASP A 524 14.15 26.14 11.11
C ASP A 524 14.04 24.60 11.25
N LEU A 525 15.14 23.86 11.08
CA LEU A 525 15.19 22.40 11.18
C LEU A 525 15.23 21.98 12.65
N THR A 526 14.21 21.26 13.12
CA THR A 526 14.27 20.61 14.43
C THR A 526 15.20 19.40 14.41
N THR A 527 15.54 18.86 15.58
CA THR A 527 16.53 17.78 15.73
C THR A 527 16.18 16.53 14.91
N GLU A 528 14.90 16.25 14.62
CA GLU A 528 14.51 15.17 13.73
C GLU A 528 14.83 15.45 12.25
N GLU A 529 14.65 16.66 11.74
CA GLU A 529 15.05 16.99 10.36
C GLU A 529 16.58 17.06 10.19
N ALA A 530 17.31 17.29 11.28
CA ALA A 530 18.76 17.08 11.33
C ALA A 530 19.13 15.58 11.37
N LEU A 531 18.46 14.77 12.18
CA LEU A 531 18.68 13.31 12.29
C LEU A 531 18.30 12.56 11.00
N GLU A 532 17.23 12.95 10.32
CA GLU A 532 16.79 12.41 9.03
C GLU A 532 17.79 12.75 7.90
N ARG A 533 18.58 13.81 8.09
CA ARG A 533 19.65 14.22 7.18
C ARG A 533 20.96 13.48 7.46
N VAL A 534 21.28 13.24 8.73
CA VAL A 534 22.40 12.37 9.15
C VAL A 534 22.16 10.90 8.77
N ARG A 535 20.92 10.39 8.92
CA ARG A 535 20.52 9.03 8.47
C ARG A 535 20.66 8.78 6.97
N LYS A 536 20.93 9.81 6.16
CA LYS A 536 21.07 9.71 4.70
C LYS A 536 22.50 9.72 4.17
N GLU A 537 23.52 9.88 5.02
CA GLU A 537 24.92 10.03 4.58
C GLU A 537 25.88 8.90 5.02
N SER A 538 25.51 8.05 5.99
CA SER A 538 26.43 7.00 6.51
C SER A 538 26.18 5.62 5.90
N ASN A 539 26.76 5.34 4.73
CA ASN A 539 26.89 3.97 4.21
C ASN A 539 28.22 3.75 3.47
N PHE A 540 29.33 3.91 4.19
CA PHE A 540 30.64 3.37 3.86
C PHE A 540 31.21 2.67 5.10
N GLY A 541 31.48 1.37 5.01
CA GLY A 541 31.94 0.56 6.15
C GLY A 541 33.46 0.51 6.30
N TYR A 542 33.90 0.11 7.50
CA TYR A 542 35.27 -0.34 7.79
C TYR A 542 35.24 -1.52 8.77
N GLN A 543 36.27 -2.38 8.70
CA GLN A 543 36.41 -3.63 9.47
C GLN A 543 37.46 -3.51 10.60
N TYR A 544 37.50 -4.55 11.47
CA TYR A 544 38.55 -4.90 12.45
C TYR A 544 38.52 -4.13 13.80
N ALA A 545 38.79 -4.74 14.98
CA ALA A 545 39.00 -6.17 15.32
C ALA A 545 38.92 -6.45 16.86
N ALA A 546 38.95 -7.75 17.19
CA ALA A 546 39.44 -8.36 18.44
C ALA A 546 38.56 -8.35 19.71
N VAL A 547 39.01 -9.15 20.69
CA VAL A 547 38.28 -9.77 21.81
C VAL A 547 39.10 -9.55 23.10
N ASP A 548 38.40 -9.51 24.24
CA ASP A 548 38.88 -9.38 25.63
C ASP A 548 39.43 -8.00 26.06
N GLU A 549 38.60 -7.26 26.82
CA GLU A 549 39.07 -6.28 27.81
C GLU A 549 38.12 -6.34 29.03
N GLN A 550 38.68 -6.37 30.24
CA GLN A 550 37.93 -6.51 31.49
C GLN A 550 38.42 -5.43 32.47
N TYR A 551 37.51 -4.55 32.92
CA TYR A 551 37.88 -3.39 33.74
C TYR A 551 37.82 -3.69 35.24
N ASP A 552 38.89 -3.37 35.94
CA ASP A 552 39.04 -3.54 37.39
C ASP A 552 38.39 -2.38 38.16
N LYS A 553 37.79 -2.65 39.33
CA LYS A 553 37.16 -1.62 40.18
C LYS A 553 38.16 -0.64 40.79
N ASP A 554 39.41 -1.06 40.92
CA ASP A 554 40.49 -0.21 41.45
C ASP A 554 41.03 0.80 40.40
N SER A 555 40.49 0.79 39.17
CA SER A 555 40.87 1.72 38.09
C SER A 555 40.17 3.08 38.11
N PHE A 556 39.10 3.25 38.90
CA PHE A 556 38.38 4.52 39.02
C PHE A 556 39.11 5.51 39.93
N SER A 557 39.20 6.78 39.54
CA SER A 557 39.84 7.78 40.40
C SER A 557 38.99 8.09 41.64
N TRP A 558 39.60 8.61 42.70
CA TRP A 558 38.89 9.01 43.92
C TRP A 558 37.77 10.03 43.62
N ARG A 559 37.92 10.85 42.58
CA ARG A 559 36.91 11.80 42.09
C ARG A 559 35.72 11.11 41.45
N ASP A 560 35.95 10.03 40.70
CA ASP A 560 34.88 9.27 40.05
C ASP A 560 34.09 8.47 41.11
N GLN A 561 34.79 7.94 42.12
CA GLN A 561 34.17 7.30 43.27
C GLN A 561 33.37 8.28 44.14
N GLU A 562 33.88 9.50 44.38
CA GLU A 562 33.17 10.58 45.08
C GLU A 562 31.95 11.07 44.27
N TRP A 563 32.08 11.23 42.95
CA TRP A 563 30.96 11.58 42.07
C TRP A 563 29.88 10.49 42.09
N LEU A 564 30.26 9.21 41.99
CA LEU A 564 29.34 8.08 42.09
C LEU A 564 28.60 8.01 43.43
N GLN A 565 29.21 8.42 44.55
CA GLN A 565 28.51 8.52 45.84
C GLN A 565 27.55 9.72 45.90
N ASN A 566 27.92 10.86 45.30
CA ASN A 566 27.13 12.08 45.33
C ASN A 566 25.96 12.09 44.31
N VAL A 567 26.02 11.32 43.22
CA VAL A 567 24.92 11.23 42.23
C VAL A 567 23.63 10.69 42.86
N TRP A 568 23.71 9.76 43.83
CA TRP A 568 22.53 9.22 44.52
C TRP A 568 21.96 10.16 45.60
N THR A 569 22.62 11.29 45.88
CA THR A 569 22.15 12.30 46.85
C THR A 569 21.70 13.62 46.20
N VAL A 570 21.81 13.75 44.87
CA VAL A 570 21.13 14.83 44.12
C VAL A 570 19.63 14.53 44.09
N SER A 571 18.89 15.22 44.97
CA SER A 571 17.44 15.10 45.13
C SER A 571 16.64 15.37 43.86
N ASP A 572 15.47 14.70 43.77
CA ASP A 572 14.20 14.88 43.03
C ASP A 572 13.90 16.13 42.14
N SER A 573 14.74 17.16 42.10
CA SER A 573 14.56 18.38 41.31
C SER A 573 15.25 18.29 39.95
N ASP A 574 14.76 17.40 39.07
CA ASP A 574 15.06 17.49 37.63
C ASP A 574 13.78 17.61 36.77
N THR A 575 13.76 18.66 35.96
CA THR A 575 12.55 19.49 35.75
C THR A 575 11.54 18.96 34.74
N GLY A 576 11.79 17.78 34.17
CA GLY A 576 10.88 17.06 33.26
C GLY A 576 10.15 15.87 33.90
N ARG A 577 10.82 15.09 34.76
CA ARG A 577 10.24 13.86 35.34
C ARG A 577 9.16 14.15 36.39
N GLY A 578 9.34 15.20 37.18
CA GLY A 578 8.35 15.67 38.16
C GLY A 578 7.01 16.01 37.52
N ARG A 579 7.03 16.83 36.46
CA ARG A 579 5.82 17.27 35.72
C ARG A 579 5.00 16.09 35.19
N ARG A 580 5.62 15.07 34.58
CA ARG A 580 4.91 13.86 34.13
C ARG A 580 4.18 13.15 35.27
N ALA A 581 4.84 12.95 36.40
CA ALA A 581 4.27 12.25 37.53
C ALA A 581 3.15 13.06 38.21
N GLU A 582 3.30 14.39 38.25
CA GLU A 582 2.29 15.32 38.74
C GLU A 582 1.03 15.32 37.85
N THR A 583 1.17 15.45 36.53
CA THR A 583 0.03 15.42 35.58
C THR A 583 -0.78 14.13 35.69
N ILE A 584 -0.12 12.97 35.82
CA ILE A 584 -0.81 11.68 36.00
C ILE A 584 -1.54 11.66 37.36
N ARG A 585 -0.90 12.11 38.44
CA ARG A 585 -1.53 12.17 39.77
C ARG A 585 -2.71 13.15 39.81
N ARG A 586 -2.64 14.26 39.07
CA ARG A 586 -3.74 15.24 38.89
C ARG A 586 -4.91 14.63 38.14
N LEU A 587 -4.66 13.88 37.06
CA LEU A 587 -5.71 13.16 36.33
C LEU A 587 -6.47 12.18 37.25
N TYR A 588 -5.77 11.42 38.10
CA TYR A 588 -6.38 10.57 39.15
C TYR A 588 -7.00 11.35 40.33
N GLY A 589 -6.94 12.69 40.31
CA GLY A 589 -7.37 13.58 41.38
C GLY A 589 -8.65 14.38 41.09
N LEU A 590 -9.13 14.39 39.85
CA LEU A 590 -10.27 15.22 39.40
C LEU A 590 -11.59 14.80 40.08
N ARG A 591 -12.42 15.78 40.44
CA ARG A 591 -13.66 15.61 41.23
C ARG A 591 -14.90 16.25 40.61
N GLY A 592 -14.80 16.81 39.39
CA GLY A 592 -15.95 17.36 38.68
C GLY A 592 -15.59 17.98 37.33
N ASP A 593 -16.60 18.59 36.71
CA ASP A 593 -16.56 19.15 35.35
C ASP A 593 -15.61 20.35 35.19
N ARG A 594 -15.47 21.19 36.22
CA ARG A 594 -14.54 22.35 36.21
C ARG A 594 -13.09 21.91 36.34
N ASP A 595 -12.80 20.98 37.25
CA ASP A 595 -11.48 20.36 37.40
C ASP A 595 -10.98 19.79 36.07
N TRP A 596 -11.88 19.30 35.21
CA TRP A 596 -11.54 18.84 33.86
C TRP A 596 -11.02 19.97 32.95
N VAL A 597 -11.70 21.11 32.93
CA VAL A 597 -11.29 22.25 32.09
C VAL A 597 -9.95 22.78 32.56
N ASP A 598 -9.79 22.96 33.88
CA ASP A 598 -8.53 23.41 34.49
C ASP A 598 -7.39 22.42 34.22
N HIS A 599 -7.65 21.10 34.32
CA HIS A 599 -6.66 20.06 34.01
C HIS A 599 -6.15 20.14 32.56
N ILE A 600 -7.04 20.41 31.59
CA ILE A 600 -6.70 20.56 30.17
C ILE A 600 -5.93 21.86 29.91
N GLU A 601 -6.28 22.96 30.57
CA GLU A 601 -5.55 24.24 30.44
C GLU A 601 -4.12 24.15 30.97
N ASP A 602 -3.92 23.39 32.05
CA ASP A 602 -2.62 23.10 32.66
C ASP A 602 -1.78 22.05 31.89
N LEU A 603 -2.28 21.44 30.82
CA LEU A 603 -1.47 20.51 30.01
C LEU A 603 -0.47 21.27 29.13
N ASP A 604 0.66 20.64 28.85
CA ASP A 604 1.67 21.21 27.95
C ASP A 604 1.13 21.25 26.51
N ASP A 605 1.12 22.44 25.89
CA ASP A 605 0.57 22.64 24.54
C ASP A 605 1.37 21.90 23.47
N ASP A 606 2.69 21.73 23.67
CA ASP A 606 3.55 20.99 22.72
C ASP A 606 3.17 19.50 22.65
N GLY A 607 2.72 18.92 23.76
CA GLY A 607 2.32 17.52 23.85
C GLY A 607 0.90 17.23 23.36
N LEU A 608 0.07 18.27 23.19
CA LEU A 608 -1.33 18.16 22.76
C LEU A 608 -1.46 18.15 21.22
N PRO A 609 -2.52 17.53 20.68
CA PRO A 609 -2.92 17.79 19.29
C PRO A 609 -3.22 19.30 19.09
N PRO A 610 -3.01 19.85 17.89
CA PRO A 610 -3.28 21.26 17.62
C PRO A 610 -4.72 21.67 17.94
N LEU A 611 -4.91 22.91 18.42
CA LEU A 611 -6.19 23.49 18.85
C LEU A 611 -6.91 22.79 20.01
N THR A 612 -6.36 21.75 20.66
CA THR A 612 -7.05 20.96 21.70
C THR A 612 -7.72 21.84 22.77
N LYS A 613 -6.98 22.69 23.49
CA LYS A 613 -7.54 23.56 24.54
C LYS A 613 -8.69 24.44 24.05
N ALA A 614 -8.48 25.12 22.91
CA ALA A 614 -9.48 26.00 22.30
C ALA A 614 -10.76 25.24 21.87
N VAL A 615 -10.62 24.00 21.39
CA VAL A 615 -11.71 23.14 20.94
C VAL A 615 -12.46 22.54 22.12
N GLN A 616 -11.76 22.04 23.15
CA GLN A 616 -12.38 21.57 24.39
C GLN A 616 -13.20 22.69 25.06
N ARG A 617 -12.65 23.91 25.14
CA ARG A 617 -13.40 25.11 25.57
C ARG A 617 -14.62 25.40 24.70
N TYR A 618 -14.50 25.31 23.38
CA TYR A 618 -15.64 25.55 22.47
C TYR A 618 -16.75 24.51 22.71
N ILE A 619 -16.41 23.22 22.79
CA ILE A 619 -17.37 22.14 23.04
C ILE A 619 -18.04 22.36 24.40
N TYR A 620 -17.27 22.56 25.47
CA TYR A 620 -17.80 22.79 26.81
C TYR A 620 -18.76 23.99 26.85
N ASN A 621 -18.34 25.16 26.35
CA ASN A 621 -19.17 26.37 26.33
C ASN A 621 -20.43 26.24 25.47
N SER A 622 -20.38 25.46 24.38
CA SER A 622 -21.54 25.23 23.51
C SER A 622 -22.55 24.29 24.15
N GLN A 623 -22.08 23.33 24.94
CA GLN A 623 -22.93 22.34 25.62
C GLN A 623 -23.33 22.75 27.04
N HIS A 624 -22.66 23.72 27.67
CA HIS A 624 -22.97 24.23 29.02
C HIS A 624 -23.43 25.71 28.97
N PRO A 625 -24.58 26.01 28.34
CA PRO A 625 -25.10 27.37 28.27
C PRO A 625 -25.57 27.86 29.65
N LYS A 626 -25.46 29.17 29.90
CA LYS A 626 -25.93 29.79 31.15
C LYS A 626 -27.45 29.80 31.33
N ASN A 627 -28.20 29.63 30.24
CA ASN A 627 -29.65 29.55 30.23
C ASN A 627 -30.05 28.43 29.26
N CYS A 628 -30.69 27.37 29.77
CA CYS A 628 -31.05 26.19 28.98
C CYS A 628 -32.38 26.36 28.24
N SER A 629 -33.32 27.13 28.80
CA SER A 629 -34.69 27.26 28.27
C SER A 629 -34.79 27.95 26.89
N GLU A 630 -33.76 28.70 26.49
CA GLU A 630 -33.67 29.37 25.18
C GLU A 630 -32.97 28.50 24.10
N LYS A 631 -32.43 27.34 24.48
CA LYS A 631 -31.66 26.48 23.57
C LYS A 631 -32.51 25.40 22.91
N GLN A 632 -31.94 24.88 21.84
CA GLN A 632 -32.49 23.82 21.02
C GLN A 632 -31.68 22.54 21.28
N PHE A 633 -32.34 21.39 21.33
CA PHE A 633 -31.76 20.15 21.82
C PHE A 633 -31.71 19.06 20.76
N ILE A 634 -30.80 18.10 20.96
CA ILE A 634 -30.80 16.77 20.35
C ILE A 634 -30.86 15.76 21.50
N LEU A 635 -31.91 14.94 21.53
CA LEU A 635 -32.09 13.87 22.50
C LEU A 635 -31.65 12.54 21.90
N MET A 636 -30.58 11.98 22.44
CA MET A 636 -29.91 10.79 21.92
C MET A 636 -30.52 9.52 22.53
N GLN A 637 -31.26 8.78 21.71
CA GLN A 637 -31.82 7.48 22.05
C GLN A 637 -30.87 6.33 21.73
N ASN A 638 -31.06 5.21 22.42
CA ASN A 638 -30.43 3.96 22.04
C ASN A 638 -30.93 3.49 20.65
N PHE A 639 -30.07 2.78 19.93
CA PHE A 639 -30.40 2.22 18.62
C PHE A 639 -30.60 0.69 18.72
N PRO A 640 -31.28 0.06 17.74
CA PRO A 640 -31.48 -1.39 17.76
C PRO A 640 -30.14 -2.15 17.75
N ASN A 641 -29.96 -3.06 18.70
CA ASN A 641 -28.78 -3.91 18.89
C ASN A 641 -27.49 -3.20 19.38
N ASP A 642 -27.57 -2.12 20.17
CA ASP A 642 -26.39 -1.48 20.83
C ASP A 642 -25.61 -2.45 21.72
N GLU A 643 -26.25 -3.50 22.27
CA GLU A 643 -25.58 -4.56 23.02
C GLU A 643 -24.37 -5.19 22.27
N ASN A 644 -24.44 -5.33 20.94
CA ASN A 644 -23.35 -5.87 20.12
C ASN A 644 -22.12 -4.94 20.01
N PHE A 645 -22.26 -3.67 20.39
CA PHE A 645 -21.24 -2.64 20.19
C PHE A 645 -20.31 -2.54 21.40
N GLY A 646 -19.01 -2.51 21.10
CA GLY A 646 -17.99 -2.31 22.12
C GLY A 646 -17.84 -0.83 22.47
N LEU A 647 -17.38 -0.54 23.69
CA LEU A 647 -17.28 0.81 24.25
C LEU A 647 -16.68 1.87 23.31
N GLY A 648 -15.58 1.55 22.60
CA GLY A 648 -14.97 2.46 21.63
C GLY A 648 -15.84 2.77 20.40
N ALA A 649 -16.74 1.86 20.01
CA ALA A 649 -17.73 2.09 18.96
C ALA A 649 -18.91 2.93 19.48
N THR A 650 -19.39 2.67 20.70
CA THR A 650 -20.42 3.49 21.36
C THR A 650 -19.96 4.94 21.53
N VAL A 651 -18.72 5.17 21.99
CA VAL A 651 -18.11 6.52 22.06
C VAL A 651 -17.99 7.17 20.68
N PHE A 652 -17.69 6.39 19.63
CA PHE A 652 -17.71 6.91 18.27
C PHE A 652 -19.11 7.34 17.81
N SER A 653 -20.16 6.57 18.08
CA SER A 653 -21.55 6.95 17.75
C SER A 653 -21.96 8.26 18.47
N VAL A 654 -21.64 8.40 19.77
CA VAL A 654 -21.84 9.65 20.52
C VAL A 654 -21.09 10.82 19.84
N SER A 655 -19.86 10.61 19.36
CA SER A 655 -19.08 11.67 18.68
C SER A 655 -19.69 12.18 17.37
N MET A 656 -20.50 11.36 16.68
CA MET A 656 -21.22 11.79 15.47
C MET A 656 -22.38 12.72 15.84
N ASN A 657 -23.18 12.36 16.84
CA ASN A 657 -24.25 13.19 17.36
C ASN A 657 -23.72 14.50 17.97
N LEU A 658 -22.57 14.48 18.67
CA LEU A 658 -21.93 15.69 19.19
C LEU A 658 -21.48 16.64 18.07
N ASN A 659 -20.96 16.11 16.96
CA ASN A 659 -20.66 16.91 15.77
C ASN A 659 -21.92 17.55 15.16
N MET A 660 -23.04 16.84 15.10
CA MET A 660 -24.32 17.42 14.65
C MET A 660 -24.80 18.52 15.61
N ALA A 661 -24.77 18.29 16.92
CA ALA A 661 -25.15 19.27 17.92
C ALA A 661 -24.36 20.59 17.76
N LEU A 662 -23.04 20.51 17.66
CA LEU A 662 -22.16 21.67 17.45
C LEU A 662 -22.35 22.36 16.08
N ARG A 663 -22.74 21.61 15.04
CA ARG A 663 -23.00 22.17 13.70
C ARG A 663 -24.26 23.02 13.65
N PHE A 664 -25.28 22.66 14.44
CA PHE A 664 -26.61 23.29 14.41
C PHE A 664 -26.89 24.16 15.66
N ASP A 665 -25.87 24.50 16.46
CA ASP A 665 -25.98 25.23 17.74
C ASP A 665 -27.00 24.61 18.72
N ARG A 666 -26.98 23.27 18.80
CA ARG A 666 -27.83 22.47 19.69
C ARG A 666 -27.05 21.87 20.85
N VAL A 667 -27.76 21.61 21.94
CA VAL A 667 -27.26 20.89 23.12
C VAL A 667 -27.62 19.40 23.01
N LEU A 668 -26.65 18.52 23.26
CA LEU A 668 -26.81 17.07 23.20
C LEU A 668 -27.11 16.50 24.59
N LEU A 669 -28.24 15.78 24.70
CA LEU A 669 -28.70 15.09 25.90
C LEU A 669 -28.85 13.60 25.64
N TYR A 670 -28.68 12.76 26.66
CA TYR A 670 -29.07 11.34 26.60
C TYR A 670 -30.55 11.16 26.97
N ASP A 671 -31.25 10.22 26.34
CA ASP A 671 -32.62 9.86 26.77
C ASP A 671 -32.58 9.09 28.10
N PRO A 672 -33.20 9.58 29.20
CA PRO A 672 -33.23 8.89 30.49
C PRO A 672 -34.00 7.55 30.44
N LYS A 673 -34.86 7.34 29.43
CA LYS A 673 -35.59 6.07 29.23
C LYS A 673 -34.70 4.98 28.63
N GLY A 674 -33.58 5.35 28.01
CA GLY A 674 -32.60 4.43 27.44
C GLY A 674 -31.75 5.08 26.36
N GLY A 675 -30.70 5.80 26.76
CA GLY A 675 -29.60 6.20 25.90
C GLY A 675 -28.62 5.05 25.61
N PRO A 676 -27.57 5.31 24.80
CA PRO A 676 -26.53 4.32 24.48
C PRO A 676 -25.72 3.87 25.71
N GLY A 677 -25.12 2.68 25.62
CA GLY A 677 -24.21 2.15 26.63
C GLY A 677 -24.88 1.48 27.85
N ARG A 678 -26.20 1.28 27.79
CA ARG A 678 -26.98 0.64 28.85
C ARG A 678 -26.49 -0.76 29.22
N HIS A 679 -25.90 -1.50 28.27
CA HIS A 679 -25.39 -2.86 28.45
C HIS A 679 -24.11 -2.96 29.28
N PHE A 680 -23.35 -1.87 29.43
CA PHE A 680 -22.19 -1.79 30.33
C PHE A 680 -22.59 -1.67 31.82
N ILE A 681 -23.85 -1.35 32.10
CA ILE A 681 -24.36 -1.06 33.44
C ILE A 681 -25.19 -2.25 33.91
N ASP A 682 -24.87 -2.75 35.09
CA ASP A 682 -25.65 -3.80 35.73
C ASP A 682 -27.05 -3.28 36.09
N PRO A 683 -28.15 -4.05 35.86
CA PRO A 683 -29.50 -3.60 36.22
C PRO A 683 -29.68 -3.18 37.68
N SER A 684 -28.90 -3.74 38.61
CA SER A 684 -28.90 -3.33 40.03
C SER A 684 -28.34 -1.91 40.26
N SER A 685 -27.56 -1.38 39.32
CA SER A 685 -26.99 -0.03 39.38
C SER A 685 -27.92 1.05 38.79
N TYR A 686 -29.04 0.68 38.15
CA TYR A 686 -29.90 1.65 37.45
C TYR A 686 -30.49 2.72 38.39
N ASP A 687 -30.83 2.37 39.63
CA ASP A 687 -31.33 3.33 40.63
C ASP A 687 -30.21 4.22 41.22
N LEU A 688 -28.94 3.82 41.04
CA LEU A 688 -27.75 4.51 41.57
C LEU A 688 -27.16 5.54 40.58
N CYS A 689 -27.44 5.39 39.28
CA CYS A 689 -26.82 6.18 38.22
C CYS A 689 -27.57 6.29 36.89
N GLY A 690 -28.75 5.68 36.75
CA GLY A 690 -29.49 5.65 35.48
C GLY A 690 -29.04 4.57 34.50
N LYS A 691 -29.43 4.74 33.23
CA LYS A 691 -29.29 3.75 32.14
C LYS A 691 -28.43 4.24 30.97
N SER A 692 -27.71 5.33 31.15
CA SER A 692 -26.87 6.01 30.16
C SER A 692 -25.39 5.97 30.56
N MET A 693 -24.51 6.33 29.63
CA MET A 693 -23.06 6.48 29.85
C MET A 693 -22.68 7.40 31.03
N GLU A 694 -23.58 8.28 31.48
CA GLU A 694 -23.42 9.15 32.65
C GLU A 694 -23.22 8.37 33.97
N CYS A 695 -23.51 7.07 33.98
CA CYS A 695 -23.14 6.23 35.11
C CYS A 695 -21.63 6.20 35.37
N PHE A 696 -20.82 6.29 34.31
CA PHE A 696 -19.36 6.27 34.39
C PHE A 696 -18.72 7.65 34.17
N PHE A 697 -19.36 8.49 33.35
CA PHE A 697 -18.83 9.77 32.86
C PHE A 697 -19.60 10.97 33.40
N GLU A 698 -18.98 12.14 33.39
CA GLU A 698 -19.63 13.43 33.66
C GLU A 698 -20.67 13.73 32.56
N PRO A 699 -21.78 14.42 32.87
CA PRO A 699 -22.79 14.83 31.89
C PRO A 699 -22.20 15.55 30.68
N LEU A 700 -22.80 15.34 29.51
CA LEU A 700 -22.37 16.03 28.28
C LEU A 700 -22.68 17.54 28.30
N THR A 701 -23.61 17.96 29.16
CA THR A 701 -24.21 19.30 29.25
C THR A 701 -24.63 19.61 30.70
N SER A 702 -24.78 20.90 31.03
CA SER A 702 -25.40 21.38 32.27
C SER A 702 -26.93 21.40 32.26
N CYS A 703 -27.57 21.22 31.10
CA CYS A 703 -29.03 21.22 30.96
C CYS A 703 -29.62 19.85 31.31
N THR A 704 -30.91 19.79 31.65
CA THR A 704 -31.60 18.51 31.96
C THR A 704 -32.76 18.25 31.00
N VAL A 705 -33.37 17.07 31.16
CA VAL A 705 -34.56 16.65 30.43
C VAL A 705 -35.79 17.52 30.78
N ASP A 706 -35.75 18.22 31.93
CA ASP A 706 -36.80 19.14 32.36
C ASP A 706 -36.80 20.46 31.57
N ASP A 707 -35.70 20.79 30.87
CA ASP A 707 -35.62 21.93 29.94
C ASP A 707 -36.29 21.66 28.57
N LEU A 708 -36.74 20.43 28.33
CA LEU A 708 -37.33 20.03 27.06
C LEU A 708 -38.80 20.44 26.95
N THR A 709 -39.15 21.04 25.81
CA THR A 709 -40.53 21.33 25.39
C THR A 709 -40.81 20.60 24.08
N PRO A 710 -42.09 20.36 23.71
CA PRO A 710 -42.44 19.62 22.49
C PRO A 710 -41.78 20.14 21.20
N ASP A 711 -41.49 21.44 21.14
CA ASP A 711 -41.00 22.13 19.94
C ASP A 711 -39.49 22.47 19.98
N ASN A 712 -38.76 22.19 21.08
CA ASN A 712 -37.35 22.57 21.22
C ASN A 712 -36.33 21.44 21.04
N HIS A 713 -36.75 20.20 20.76
CA HIS A 713 -35.86 19.05 20.69
C HIS A 713 -36.12 18.15 19.47
N ILE A 714 -35.06 17.49 19.00
CA ILE A 714 -35.12 16.44 17.98
C ILE A 714 -34.63 15.15 18.63
N VAL A 715 -35.37 14.06 18.47
CA VAL A 715 -34.98 12.73 18.95
C VAL A 715 -34.22 12.00 17.84
N LEU A 716 -33.01 11.52 18.12
CA LEU A 716 -32.18 10.77 17.17
C LEU A 716 -31.60 9.50 17.82
N PRO A 717 -31.54 8.37 17.10
CA PRO A 717 -30.69 7.24 17.47
C PRO A 717 -29.20 7.62 17.48
N ALA A 718 -28.39 6.80 18.14
CA ALA A 718 -26.94 7.04 18.26
C ALA A 718 -26.17 7.17 16.93
N THR A 719 -26.72 6.68 15.82
CA THR A 719 -26.04 6.50 14.53
C THR A 719 -26.74 7.18 13.34
N GLU A 720 -27.92 7.77 13.53
CA GLU A 720 -28.75 8.27 12.41
C GLU A 720 -28.38 9.70 11.99
N ILE A 721 -28.72 10.06 10.75
CA ILE A 721 -28.53 11.40 10.19
C ILE A 721 -29.84 12.19 10.35
N LEU A 722 -29.73 13.49 10.61
CA LEU A 722 -30.89 14.40 10.75
C LEU A 722 -31.89 14.28 9.58
N PRO A 723 -33.19 14.52 9.85
CA PRO A 723 -34.23 14.42 8.82
C PRO A 723 -34.01 15.36 7.63
N GLN A 724 -34.69 15.05 6.53
CA GLN A 724 -34.38 15.56 5.19
C GLN A 724 -34.63 17.08 5.02
N ASP A 725 -35.39 17.68 5.93
CA ASP A 725 -35.71 19.12 6.02
C ASP A 725 -34.54 19.97 6.58
N LEU A 726 -33.65 19.37 7.38
CA LEU A 726 -32.44 20.01 7.92
C LEU A 726 -31.18 19.75 7.06
N MET A 727 -31.31 18.98 5.99
CA MET A 727 -30.21 18.45 5.17
C MET A 727 -29.87 19.31 3.94
N THR A 728 -29.64 20.61 4.12
CA THR A 728 -29.15 21.49 3.01
C THR A 728 -27.66 21.34 2.74
N THR A 729 -26.90 20.69 3.63
CA THR A 729 -25.48 20.35 3.46
C THR A 729 -25.22 18.94 3.98
N PRO A 730 -24.42 18.12 3.29
CA PRO A 730 -24.16 16.75 3.71
C PRO A 730 -23.44 16.70 5.07
N ALA A 731 -23.80 15.69 5.87
CA ALA A 731 -23.14 15.39 7.13
C ALA A 731 -21.68 15.01 6.87
N SER A 732 -20.76 15.93 7.20
CA SER A 732 -19.33 15.62 7.27
C SER A 732 -19.02 15.16 8.69
N SER A 733 -18.08 14.22 8.85
CA SER A 733 -17.72 13.60 10.13
C SER A 733 -17.07 14.56 11.14
N VAL A 734 -16.92 15.86 10.83
CA VAL A 734 -16.26 16.87 11.65
C VAL A 734 -17.05 18.19 11.61
N PRO A 735 -17.10 18.97 12.71
CA PRO A 735 -17.72 20.30 12.71
C PRO A 735 -17.00 21.25 11.72
N PRO A 736 -17.73 21.96 10.83
CA PRO A 736 -17.11 22.78 9.78
C PRO A 736 -16.13 23.84 10.31
N VAL A 737 -16.45 24.46 11.45
CA VAL A 737 -15.60 25.47 12.10
C VAL A 737 -14.21 24.93 12.45
N PHE A 738 -14.12 23.68 12.94
CA PHE A 738 -12.84 23.07 13.28
C PHE A 738 -12.09 22.56 12.05
N ALA A 739 -12.81 22.02 11.05
CA ALA A 739 -12.20 21.63 9.78
C ALA A 739 -11.54 22.84 9.08
N VAL A 740 -12.23 23.99 9.03
CA VAL A 740 -11.69 25.24 8.48
C VAL A 740 -10.54 25.78 9.34
N ALA A 741 -10.63 25.74 10.67
CA ALA A 741 -9.54 26.18 11.55
C ALA A 741 -8.27 25.33 11.37
N LEU A 742 -8.42 24.01 11.26
CA LEU A 742 -7.30 23.09 11.01
C LEU A 742 -6.73 23.24 9.60
N GLN A 743 -7.55 23.41 8.57
CA GLN A 743 -7.07 23.69 7.22
C GLN A 743 -6.37 25.05 7.14
N LYS A 744 -6.75 26.02 7.97
CA LYS A 744 -6.05 27.31 8.07
C LYS A 744 -4.68 27.20 8.75
N LEU A 745 -4.55 26.36 9.78
CA LEU A 745 -3.26 26.10 10.44
C LEU A 745 -2.36 25.14 9.62
N TYR A 746 -2.98 24.16 8.95
CA TYR A 746 -2.33 23.08 8.22
C TYR A 746 -2.99 22.94 6.83
N PRO A 747 -2.65 23.78 5.83
CA PRO A 747 -3.31 23.76 4.51
C PRO A 747 -3.19 22.45 3.71
N LEU A 748 -2.33 21.53 4.16
CA LEU A 748 -2.11 20.21 3.54
C LEU A 748 -2.70 19.05 4.37
N ILE A 749 -3.44 19.34 5.45
CA ILE A 749 -4.05 18.29 6.29
C ILE A 749 -5.10 17.51 5.51
N THR A 750 -4.97 16.18 5.48
CA THR A 750 -5.90 15.32 4.73
C THR A 750 -7.26 15.23 5.43
N PRO A 751 -8.37 15.00 4.69
CA PRO A 751 -9.69 14.81 5.31
C PRO A 751 -9.71 13.71 6.38
N ASP A 752 -8.96 12.63 6.17
CA ASP A 752 -8.84 11.54 7.14
C ASP A 752 -8.05 11.93 8.39
N ALA A 753 -7.02 12.77 8.27
CA ALA A 753 -6.32 13.33 9.42
C ALA A 753 -7.21 14.29 10.22
N ILE A 754 -8.04 15.12 9.56
CA ILE A 754 -9.05 15.96 10.21
C ILE A 754 -10.09 15.08 10.94
N LYS A 755 -10.59 14.02 10.27
CA LYS A 755 -11.54 13.04 10.84
C LYS A 755 -10.95 12.36 12.08
N TYR A 756 -9.69 11.91 12.01
CA TYR A 756 -8.97 11.25 13.09
C TYR A 756 -8.77 12.19 14.28
N TRP A 757 -8.26 13.42 14.04
CA TRP A 757 -8.13 14.45 15.06
C TRP A 757 -9.45 14.74 15.78
N TRP A 758 -10.57 14.86 15.04
CA TRP A 758 -11.86 15.15 15.64
C TRP A 758 -12.34 14.02 16.56
N ARG A 759 -12.13 12.75 16.15
CA ARG A 759 -12.43 11.59 17.00
C ARG A 759 -11.65 11.64 18.31
N GLY A 760 -10.41 12.12 18.27
CA GLY A 760 -9.60 12.38 19.47
C GLY A 760 -10.20 13.44 20.39
N GLN A 761 -10.59 14.59 19.84
CA GLN A 761 -11.20 15.68 20.61
C GLN A 761 -12.55 15.28 21.22
N ALA A 762 -13.41 14.64 20.43
CA ALA A 762 -14.73 14.21 20.89
C ALA A 762 -14.62 13.09 21.94
N ALA A 763 -13.76 12.09 21.75
CA ALA A 763 -13.54 11.04 22.76
C ALA A 763 -13.01 11.62 24.08
N SER A 764 -12.09 12.59 24.01
CA SER A 764 -11.53 13.27 25.20
C SER A 764 -12.59 14.01 26.01
N TYR A 765 -13.61 14.57 25.35
CA TYR A 765 -14.76 15.24 25.97
C TYR A 765 -15.83 14.26 26.48
N ILE A 766 -16.15 13.22 25.70
CA ILE A 766 -17.21 12.25 26.04
C ILE A 766 -16.79 11.39 27.23
N MET A 767 -15.51 11.03 27.34
CA MET A 767 -15.03 10.08 28.35
C MET A 767 -14.55 10.70 29.67
N ARG A 768 -14.91 11.96 29.96
CA ARG A 768 -14.59 12.61 31.24
C ARG A 768 -15.18 11.79 32.38
N PHE A 769 -14.37 11.05 33.12
CA PHE A 769 -14.88 10.16 34.19
C PHE A 769 -15.50 10.98 35.32
N ASN A 770 -16.66 10.53 35.82
CA ASN A 770 -17.28 11.19 36.96
C ASN A 770 -16.52 10.92 38.27
N ALA A 771 -16.72 11.79 39.27
CA ALA A 771 -16.05 11.70 40.56
C ALA A 771 -16.15 10.33 41.25
N ARG A 772 -17.25 9.59 41.06
CA ARG A 772 -17.44 8.24 41.61
C ARG A 772 -16.53 7.23 40.92
N THR A 773 -16.53 7.20 39.59
CA THR A 773 -15.65 6.34 38.78
C THR A 773 -14.19 6.64 39.06
N MET A 774 -13.82 7.93 39.16
CA MET A 774 -12.45 8.34 39.48
C MET A 774 -11.99 7.90 40.86
N ALA A 775 -12.85 8.00 41.89
CA ALA A 775 -12.54 7.51 43.23
C ALA A 775 -12.29 5.99 43.23
N GLU A 776 -13.11 5.21 42.50
CA GLU A 776 -12.97 3.76 42.42
C GLU A 776 -11.76 3.32 41.58
N LEU A 777 -11.48 4.00 40.46
CA LEU A 777 -10.26 3.80 39.67
C LEU A 777 -9.00 4.05 40.49
N ARG A 778 -8.97 5.14 41.26
CA ARG A 778 -7.88 5.45 42.20
C ARG A 778 -7.76 4.37 43.28
N ARG A 779 -8.89 3.91 43.85
CA ARG A 779 -8.90 2.83 44.84
C ARG A 779 -8.27 1.54 44.28
N LYS A 780 -8.72 1.08 43.10
CA LYS A 780 -8.22 -0.13 42.44
C LYS A 780 -6.78 0.00 41.93
N ARG A 781 -6.34 1.20 41.51
CA ARG A 781 -4.96 1.47 41.08
C ARG A 781 -3.96 1.42 42.23
N MET A 782 -4.38 1.85 43.42
CA MET A 782 -3.57 1.83 44.65
C MET A 782 -3.61 0.49 45.38
N ASP A 783 -4.57 -0.38 45.06
CA ASP A 783 -4.66 -1.74 45.60
C ASP A 783 -3.58 -2.64 44.98
N LYS A 784 -2.50 -2.85 45.75
CA LYS A 784 -1.37 -3.70 45.36
C LYS A 784 -1.77 -5.16 45.11
N SER A 785 -2.89 -5.64 45.65
CA SER A 785 -3.33 -7.02 45.42
C SER A 785 -3.91 -7.24 44.02
N LEU A 786 -4.35 -6.16 43.37
CA LEU A 786 -4.86 -6.15 42.00
C LEU A 786 -3.77 -5.94 40.94
N GLN A 787 -2.51 -5.71 41.32
CA GLN A 787 -1.41 -5.48 40.39
C GLN A 787 -0.36 -6.60 40.52
N HIS A 788 0.09 -7.13 39.39
CA HIS A 788 1.08 -8.21 39.34
C HIS A 788 2.27 -7.83 38.46
N SER A 789 3.42 -8.39 38.81
CA SER A 789 4.72 -8.12 38.20
C SER A 789 5.46 -9.43 37.95
N VAL A 790 6.06 -9.60 36.78
CA VAL A 790 7.06 -10.65 36.54
C VAL A 790 8.31 -10.07 35.91
N THR A 791 9.45 -10.42 36.50
CA THR A 791 10.79 -10.27 35.94
C THR A 791 11.47 -11.62 36.14
N SER A 792 12.15 -12.18 35.15
CA SER A 792 13.04 -13.34 35.35
C SER A 792 14.47 -12.89 35.04
N ASN A 793 15.45 -13.51 35.70
CA ASN A 793 16.87 -13.21 35.52
C ASN A 793 17.59 -14.21 34.59
N GLY A 794 16.84 -15.03 33.85
CA GLY A 794 17.37 -16.08 32.98
C GLY A 794 17.61 -17.43 33.67
N GLU A 795 17.58 -17.50 35.01
CA GLU A 795 17.69 -18.75 35.79
C GLU A 795 16.53 -18.94 36.78
N THR A 796 15.86 -17.86 37.18
CA THR A 796 14.73 -17.84 38.12
C THR A 796 13.77 -16.68 37.83
N VAL A 797 12.47 -16.93 37.99
CA VAL A 797 11.45 -15.88 38.04
C VAL A 797 11.56 -15.14 39.39
N VAL A 798 11.98 -13.87 39.33
CA VAL A 798 12.06 -12.95 40.47
C VAL A 798 10.71 -12.25 40.63
N GLU A 799 9.73 -12.95 41.18
CA GLU A 799 8.39 -12.45 41.42
C GLU A 799 8.37 -11.50 42.65
N LYS A 800 8.86 -10.25 42.51
CA LYS A 800 8.89 -9.28 43.63
C LYS A 800 9.08 -7.77 43.36
N SER A 801 8.61 -7.22 42.23
CA SER A 801 8.58 -5.75 42.02
C SER A 801 7.18 -5.17 42.23
N GLU A 802 6.98 -4.32 43.25
CA GLU A 802 5.70 -3.62 43.39
C GLU A 802 5.43 -2.75 42.16
N VAL A 803 4.29 -2.93 41.47
CA VAL A 803 3.94 -2.15 40.28
C VAL A 803 3.80 -0.67 40.68
N PRO A 804 4.71 0.22 40.25
CA PRO A 804 4.80 1.57 40.80
C PRO A 804 3.63 2.45 40.33
N PHE A 805 3.34 3.52 41.08
CA PHE A 805 2.35 4.54 40.71
C PHE A 805 2.97 5.95 40.73
N PRO A 806 2.99 6.67 39.59
CA PRO A 806 2.59 6.23 38.25
C PRO A 806 3.56 5.18 37.65
N MET A 807 3.23 4.62 36.48
CA MET A 807 4.17 3.80 35.70
C MET A 807 5.52 4.52 35.47
N PRO A 808 6.64 3.77 35.37
CA PRO A 808 7.97 4.37 35.15
C PRO A 808 8.02 5.21 33.88
N ALA A 809 8.94 6.18 33.82
CA ALA A 809 9.23 6.87 32.56
C ALA A 809 9.86 5.88 31.55
N GLY A 810 9.55 6.03 30.27
CA GLY A 810 10.05 5.14 29.23
C GLY A 810 9.43 3.73 29.23
N SER A 811 8.36 3.51 30.00
CA SER A 811 7.63 2.24 29.97
C SER A 811 6.75 2.07 28.73
N VAL A 812 6.50 0.83 28.37
CA VAL A 812 5.74 0.40 27.20
C VAL A 812 4.32 -0.02 27.61
N SER A 813 3.31 0.31 26.81
CA SER A 813 1.97 -0.28 26.90
C SER A 813 1.75 -1.16 25.68
N MET A 814 1.51 -2.45 25.89
CA MET A 814 1.11 -3.40 24.85
C MET A 814 -0.35 -3.79 25.08
N HIS A 815 -1.21 -3.50 24.10
CA HIS A 815 -2.59 -3.99 24.13
C HIS A 815 -2.83 -5.01 23.01
N ILE A 816 -2.95 -6.28 23.41
CA ILE A 816 -3.02 -7.44 22.51
C ILE A 816 -4.44 -7.97 22.50
N ARG A 817 -5.07 -7.89 21.33
CA ARG A 817 -6.44 -8.36 21.08
C ARG A 817 -6.44 -9.80 20.62
N HIS A 818 -7.43 -10.57 21.09
CA HIS A 818 -7.64 -11.98 20.73
C HIS A 818 -9.11 -12.31 20.39
N GLY A 819 -10.06 -11.44 20.76
CA GLY A 819 -11.48 -11.61 20.45
C GLY A 819 -11.83 -11.24 19.00
N ASP A 820 -12.38 -12.21 18.26
CA ASP A 820 -12.90 -11.97 16.92
C ASP A 820 -14.21 -11.16 16.96
N LYS A 821 -14.19 -9.99 16.33
CA LYS A 821 -15.40 -9.33 15.81
C LYS A 821 -15.23 -9.38 14.29
N GLY A 822 -15.91 -10.33 13.64
CA GLY A 822 -15.62 -10.91 12.32
C GLY A 822 -15.54 -10.01 11.08
N ILE A 823 -15.30 -8.71 11.25
CA ILE A 823 -15.15 -7.70 10.19
C ILE A 823 -14.12 -6.60 10.58
N GLU A 824 -13.62 -6.52 11.83
CA GLU A 824 -12.85 -5.34 12.28
C GLU A 824 -11.34 -5.39 11.96
N MET A 825 -10.66 -6.54 12.14
CA MET A 825 -9.22 -6.70 11.85
C MET A 825 -8.75 -8.16 11.92
N THR A 826 -7.66 -8.46 11.21
CA THR A 826 -6.91 -9.72 11.35
C THR A 826 -6.17 -9.74 12.69
N LEU A 827 -6.39 -10.78 13.51
CA LEU A 827 -5.66 -10.98 14.76
C LEU A 827 -4.16 -11.25 14.49
N LYS A 828 -3.27 -10.67 15.31
CA LYS A 828 -1.82 -10.85 15.23
C LYS A 828 -1.32 -11.56 16.50
N PRO A 829 -0.37 -12.50 16.41
CA PRO A 829 0.18 -13.21 17.57
C PRO A 829 0.98 -12.27 18.49
N PHE A 830 1.07 -12.58 19.79
CA PHE A 830 1.82 -11.79 20.78
C PHE A 830 3.27 -11.51 20.35
N LYS A 831 3.92 -12.50 19.73
CA LYS A 831 5.27 -12.38 19.17
C LYS A 831 5.46 -11.16 18.26
N ASP A 832 4.48 -10.79 17.44
CA ASP A 832 4.64 -9.65 16.51
C ASP A 832 4.71 -8.31 17.28
N TYR A 833 3.99 -8.21 18.41
CA TYR A 833 4.06 -7.05 19.32
C TYR A 833 5.41 -7.02 20.06
N LEU A 834 5.92 -8.18 20.48
CA LEU A 834 7.23 -8.32 21.13
C LEU A 834 8.38 -7.99 20.17
N ASP A 835 8.37 -8.53 18.94
CA ASP A 835 9.37 -8.25 17.90
C ASP A 835 9.36 -6.74 17.53
N ALA A 836 8.17 -6.12 17.45
CA ALA A 836 8.04 -4.67 17.24
C ALA A 836 8.61 -3.86 18.42
N ALA A 837 8.39 -4.32 19.66
CA ALA A 837 8.93 -3.70 20.86
C ALA A 837 10.45 -3.79 20.95
N GLU A 838 11.01 -5.00 20.79
CA GLU A 838 12.46 -5.23 20.77
C GLU A 838 13.16 -4.42 19.67
N LYS A 839 12.56 -4.37 18.48
CA LYS A 839 13.03 -3.52 17.39
C LYS A 839 13.00 -2.04 17.76
N PHE A 840 11.94 -1.54 18.38
CA PHE A 840 11.88 -0.13 18.78
C PHE A 840 12.88 0.22 19.91
N LEU A 841 12.94 -0.62 20.95
CA LEU A 841 13.82 -0.41 22.11
C LEU A 841 15.30 -0.49 21.76
N SER A 842 15.70 -1.45 20.91
CA SER A 842 17.08 -1.58 20.43
C SER A 842 17.58 -0.37 19.62
N HIS A 843 16.68 0.39 19.00
CA HIS A 843 16.99 1.64 18.29
C HIS A 843 16.91 2.89 19.21
N ASN A 844 16.30 2.79 20.40
CA ASN A 844 16.07 3.91 21.32
C ASN A 844 16.48 3.60 22.78
N PRO A 845 17.67 3.02 23.03
CA PRO A 845 18.00 2.35 24.30
C PRO A 845 18.20 3.26 25.53
N LEU A 846 18.27 4.57 25.32
CA LEU A 846 18.46 5.59 26.37
C LEU A 846 17.15 6.25 26.83
N GLY A 847 16.07 6.11 26.05
CA GLY A 847 14.79 6.77 26.32
C GLY A 847 13.68 5.84 26.80
N TYR A 848 13.83 4.53 26.57
CA TYR A 848 12.81 3.53 26.86
C TYR A 848 13.43 2.26 27.44
N HIS A 849 12.68 1.62 28.33
CA HIS A 849 13.11 0.47 29.11
C HIS A 849 12.33 -0.78 28.69
N LYS A 850 12.88 -1.97 28.97
CA LYS A 850 12.16 -3.25 28.80
C LYS A 850 11.15 -3.48 29.93
N ILE A 851 10.27 -2.49 30.15
CA ILE A 851 9.23 -2.48 31.18
C ILE A 851 7.89 -2.29 30.46
N ALA A 852 7.05 -3.31 30.42
CA ALA A 852 5.80 -3.31 29.66
C ALA A 852 4.57 -3.64 30.51
N PHE A 853 3.56 -2.79 30.39
CA PHE A 853 2.21 -3.09 30.85
C PHE A 853 1.44 -3.85 29.76
N ILE A 854 0.89 -5.02 30.10
CA ILE A 854 0.09 -5.85 29.20
C ILE A 854 -1.41 -5.71 29.52
N SER A 855 -2.14 -5.13 28.57
CA SER A 855 -3.60 -5.10 28.54
C SER A 855 -4.12 -6.12 27.52
N THR A 856 -4.97 -7.06 27.92
CA THR A 856 -5.55 -8.07 27.02
C THR A 856 -6.72 -8.78 27.68
N GLU A 857 -7.72 -9.16 26.88
CA GLU A 857 -8.81 -10.03 27.28
C GLU A 857 -8.41 -11.51 27.45
N ASN A 858 -7.35 -11.97 26.79
CA ASN A 858 -6.93 -13.38 26.88
C ASN A 858 -5.90 -13.59 27.99
N ALA A 859 -6.19 -14.51 28.92
CA ALA A 859 -5.27 -14.94 29.97
C ALA A 859 -4.04 -15.68 29.41
N ASP A 860 -4.16 -16.41 28.29
CA ASP A 860 -3.05 -17.19 27.71
C ASP A 860 -1.84 -16.32 27.34
N ILE A 861 -2.10 -15.06 26.95
CA ILE A 861 -1.09 -14.06 26.58
C ILE A 861 -0.23 -13.69 27.81
N LEU A 862 -0.79 -13.71 29.02
CA LEU A 862 -0.01 -13.51 30.26
C LEU A 862 0.91 -14.71 30.53
N GLU A 863 0.45 -15.93 30.26
CA GLU A 863 1.27 -17.14 30.38
C GLU A 863 2.31 -17.27 29.24
N GLU A 864 2.03 -16.75 28.05
CA GLU A 864 3.01 -16.60 26.97
C GLU A 864 4.06 -15.55 27.34
N ALA A 865 3.65 -14.38 27.84
CA ALA A 865 4.58 -13.34 28.31
C ALA A 865 5.50 -13.83 29.43
N LYS A 866 5.00 -14.63 30.39
CA LYS A 866 5.81 -15.31 31.41
C LYS A 866 6.82 -16.30 30.82
N ARG A 867 6.39 -17.16 29.89
CA ARG A 867 7.26 -18.18 29.25
C ARG A 867 8.36 -17.57 28.39
N ASN A 868 8.07 -16.47 27.69
CA ASN A 868 9.04 -15.78 26.84
C ASN A 868 10.12 -15.01 27.63
N VAL A 869 10.06 -14.95 28.98
CA VAL A 869 11.16 -14.38 29.78
C VAL A 869 12.35 -15.33 29.89
N GLU A 870 12.15 -16.65 29.73
CA GLU A 870 13.22 -17.66 29.79
C GLU A 870 13.66 -18.16 28.41
N ALA A 871 12.74 -18.23 27.44
CA ALA A 871 12.96 -18.95 26.18
C ALA A 871 13.88 -18.25 25.16
N ASP A 872 14.02 -16.91 25.23
CA ASP A 872 14.50 -16.12 24.09
C ASP A 872 15.87 -15.42 24.26
N ILE A 873 16.59 -15.68 25.36
CA ILE A 873 18.00 -15.25 25.53
C ILE A 873 18.89 -15.76 24.37
N ALA A 874 18.61 -16.96 23.85
CA ALA A 874 19.34 -17.55 22.74
C ALA A 874 18.85 -17.12 21.35
N LYS A 875 17.64 -16.56 21.23
CA LYS A 875 16.97 -16.29 19.94
C LYS A 875 17.06 -14.84 19.51
N TYR A 876 17.03 -13.91 20.47
CA TYR A 876 17.33 -12.50 20.24
C TYR A 876 18.79 -12.16 20.53
N HIS A 877 19.71 -13.08 20.18
CA HIS A 877 21.08 -12.69 19.84
C HIS A 877 21.02 -11.65 18.71
N VAL A 878 21.28 -10.39 19.05
CA VAL A 878 21.28 -9.29 18.10
C VAL A 878 22.37 -9.52 17.04
N LEU A 879 21.93 -9.94 15.84
CA LEU A 879 22.59 -9.69 14.54
C LEU A 879 24.10 -10.02 14.44
N GLU A 880 24.52 -11.26 14.75
CA GLU A 880 25.90 -11.76 14.56
C GLU A 880 27.05 -10.93 15.17
N ALA A 881 26.72 -9.88 15.93
CA ALA A 881 27.63 -8.87 16.43
C ALA A 881 27.43 -8.76 17.93
N LYS A 882 28.51 -8.93 18.71
CA LYS A 882 28.48 -8.96 20.18
C LYS A 882 28.23 -7.59 20.84
N ALA A 883 27.54 -6.67 20.16
CA ALA A 883 27.22 -5.32 20.64
C ALA A 883 25.88 -5.31 21.39
N ARG A 884 25.95 -5.20 22.71
CA ARG A 884 24.78 -5.09 23.60
C ARG A 884 24.39 -3.62 23.71
N THR A 885 23.24 -3.22 23.17
CA THR A 885 22.89 -1.79 23.04
C THR A 885 21.75 -1.31 23.95
N THR A 886 20.90 -2.18 24.53
CA THR A 886 19.83 -1.75 25.46
C THR A 886 20.33 -1.59 26.90
N SER A 887 19.76 -0.62 27.61
CA SER A 887 20.04 -0.37 29.04
C SER A 887 19.58 -1.53 29.93
N ASP A 888 18.43 -2.12 29.61
CA ASP A 888 17.89 -3.31 30.26
C ASP A 888 17.94 -4.53 29.33
N TRP A 889 18.33 -5.67 29.90
CA TRP A 889 18.48 -6.95 29.20
C TRP A 889 17.27 -7.88 29.37
N LEU A 890 16.40 -7.60 30.35
CA LEU A 890 15.25 -8.42 30.75
C LEU A 890 13.94 -7.67 30.56
N TRP A 891 12.88 -8.38 30.20
CA TRP A 891 11.53 -7.84 30.31
C TRP A 891 11.02 -7.89 31.75
N THR A 892 10.53 -6.75 32.21
CA THR A 892 9.64 -6.62 33.35
C THR A 892 8.22 -6.42 32.84
N TRP A 893 7.35 -7.39 33.11
CA TRP A 893 5.95 -7.38 32.70
C TRP A 893 5.05 -6.97 33.87
N TYR A 894 4.14 -6.03 33.62
CA TYR A 894 3.10 -5.60 34.57
C TYR A 894 1.71 -5.87 34.01
N TRP A 895 0.78 -6.32 34.85
CA TRP A 895 -0.63 -6.42 34.48
C TRP A 895 -1.54 -6.40 35.71
N SER A 896 -2.80 -6.01 35.54
CA SER A 896 -3.78 -6.09 36.63
C SER A 896 -4.47 -7.46 36.68
N LYS A 897 -4.66 -7.97 37.89
CA LYS A 897 -5.36 -9.23 38.22
C LYS A 897 -6.88 -9.01 38.24
N ILE A 898 -7.44 -8.86 37.04
CA ILE A 898 -8.88 -8.74 36.79
C ILE A 898 -9.41 -10.03 36.14
N PRO A 899 -10.73 -10.31 36.17
CA PRO A 899 -11.33 -11.41 35.42
C PRO A 899 -11.05 -11.26 33.91
N ARG A 900 -10.71 -12.37 33.25
CA ARG A 900 -10.34 -12.42 31.83
C ARG A 900 -10.84 -13.74 31.24
N ALA A 901 -11.31 -13.69 30.00
CA ALA A 901 -11.72 -14.85 29.22
C ALA A 901 -11.53 -14.53 27.73
N ASN A 902 -11.09 -15.52 26.95
CA ASN A 902 -10.84 -15.38 25.51
C ASN A 902 -12.16 -15.40 24.70
N ILE A 903 -13.02 -14.43 24.97
CA ILE A 903 -14.37 -14.26 24.41
C ILE A 903 -14.64 -12.77 24.16
N GLY A 904 -15.64 -12.46 23.34
CA GLY A 904 -16.01 -11.08 23.02
C GLY A 904 -16.33 -10.23 24.28
N PRO A 905 -16.17 -8.89 24.22
CA PRO A 905 -16.33 -8.03 25.39
C PRO A 905 -17.72 -8.13 26.02
N GLU A 906 -18.77 -8.25 25.21
CA GLU A 906 -20.14 -8.49 25.69
C GLU A 906 -20.24 -9.78 26.51
N ALA A 907 -19.78 -10.91 25.95
CA ALA A 907 -19.76 -12.21 26.63
C ALA A 907 -18.96 -12.20 27.95
N GLN A 908 -17.93 -11.36 28.08
CA GLN A 908 -17.22 -11.15 29.36
C GLN A 908 -18.09 -10.42 30.39
N LEU A 909 -18.88 -9.41 29.99
CA LEU A 909 -19.82 -8.73 30.89
C LEU A 909 -20.88 -9.71 31.41
N GLU A 910 -21.32 -10.65 30.58
CA GLU A 910 -22.26 -11.69 30.98
C GLU A 910 -21.63 -12.76 31.88
N THR A 911 -20.41 -13.18 31.56
CA THR A 911 -19.69 -14.24 32.30
C THR A 911 -19.26 -13.80 33.70
N PHE A 912 -18.90 -12.52 33.89
CA PHE A 912 -18.35 -12.02 35.15
C PHE A 912 -19.37 -11.29 36.05
N GLY A 913 -20.67 -11.47 35.79
CA GLY A 913 -21.75 -11.15 36.73
C GLY A 913 -22.07 -9.65 36.83
N ASN A 914 -21.21 -8.87 37.48
CA ASN A 914 -21.44 -7.43 37.67
C ASN A 914 -20.83 -6.63 36.50
N ARG A 915 -21.69 -6.25 35.54
CA ARG A 915 -21.30 -5.50 34.34
C ARG A 915 -20.66 -4.14 34.68
N THR A 916 -21.16 -3.48 35.72
CA THR A 916 -20.67 -2.17 36.18
C THR A 916 -19.23 -2.27 36.68
N ASP A 917 -18.93 -3.24 37.55
CA ASP A 917 -17.57 -3.44 38.09
C ASP A 917 -16.59 -3.89 37.00
N MET A 918 -17.02 -4.79 36.11
CA MET A 918 -16.19 -5.26 35.00
C MET A 918 -15.83 -4.12 34.03
N THR A 919 -16.78 -3.20 33.75
CA THR A 919 -16.51 -2.00 32.95
C THR A 919 -15.49 -1.08 33.66
N ILE A 920 -15.57 -0.92 34.99
CA ILE A 920 -14.56 -0.18 35.77
C ILE A 920 -13.19 -0.87 35.75
N ASN A 921 -13.15 -2.22 35.74
CA ASN A 921 -11.90 -2.97 35.58
C ASN A 921 -11.26 -2.77 34.20
N TRP A 922 -12.06 -2.59 33.14
CA TRP A 922 -11.55 -2.18 31.82
C TRP A 922 -11.05 -0.73 31.81
N PHE A 923 -11.72 0.19 32.51
CA PHE A 923 -11.22 1.56 32.68
C PHE A 923 -9.89 1.62 33.46
N LEU A 924 -9.68 0.73 34.44
CA LEU A 924 -8.38 0.61 35.13
C LEU A 924 -7.27 0.20 34.15
N GLN A 925 -7.52 -0.79 33.30
CA GLN A 925 -6.59 -1.20 32.24
C GLN A 925 -6.29 -0.05 31.26
N LEU A 926 -7.32 0.72 30.89
CA LEU A 926 -7.18 1.89 30.02
C LEU A 926 -6.29 2.96 30.66
N MET A 927 -6.54 3.30 31.92
CA MET A 927 -5.77 4.30 32.66
C MET A 927 -4.30 3.88 32.81
N MET A 928 -4.05 2.62 33.17
CA MET A 928 -2.69 2.10 33.31
C MET A 928 -1.94 2.00 31.97
N ALA A 929 -2.64 1.77 30.86
CA ALA A 929 -2.05 1.79 29.52
C ALA A 929 -1.63 3.21 29.08
N ILE A 930 -2.43 4.25 29.36
CA ILE A 930 -2.07 5.64 29.05
C ILE A 930 -1.02 6.23 30.02
N GLU A 931 -0.82 5.63 31.20
CA GLU A 931 0.31 5.97 32.08
C GLU A 931 1.67 5.70 31.42
N CYS A 932 1.80 4.70 30.54
CA CYS A 932 3.02 4.40 29.78
C CYS A 932 3.34 5.44 28.71
N ASP A 933 4.58 5.47 28.22
CA ASP A 933 5.04 6.47 27.24
C ASP A 933 5.03 5.91 25.82
N LEU A 934 5.65 4.74 25.59
CA LEU A 934 5.52 4.01 24.32
C LEU A 934 4.21 3.22 24.28
N MET A 935 3.47 3.28 23.16
CA MET A 935 2.33 2.40 22.93
C MET A 935 2.58 1.48 21.72
N ILE A 936 2.22 0.20 21.86
CA ILE A 936 2.30 -0.82 20.81
C ILE A 936 0.94 -1.51 20.71
N GLY A 937 0.36 -1.51 19.50
CA GLY A 937 -0.97 -2.04 19.27
C GLY A 937 -1.38 -1.93 17.80
N THR A 938 -2.46 -2.61 17.41
CA THR A 938 -3.01 -2.51 16.05
C THR A 938 -3.95 -1.31 15.91
N ARG A 939 -3.75 -0.42 14.91
CA ARG A 939 -4.61 0.78 14.74
C ARG A 939 -6.03 0.48 14.26
N ALA A 940 -6.32 -0.70 13.73
CA ALA A 940 -7.69 -1.10 13.43
C ALA A 940 -8.53 -1.37 14.69
N SER A 941 -7.93 -1.77 15.82
CA SER A 941 -8.69 -2.02 17.05
C SER A 941 -9.31 -0.73 17.60
N GLY A 942 -10.64 -0.74 17.80
CA GLY A 942 -11.37 0.36 18.45
C GLY A 942 -10.81 0.75 19.82
N TRP A 943 -10.30 -0.23 20.59
CA TRP A 943 -9.69 0.03 21.91
C TRP A 943 -8.32 0.69 21.79
N ASN A 944 -7.48 0.26 20.85
CA ASN A 944 -6.18 0.90 20.59
C ASN A 944 -6.32 2.34 20.07
N ARG A 945 -7.33 2.58 19.23
CA ARG A 945 -7.69 3.94 18.78
C ARG A 945 -8.12 4.81 19.94
N LEU A 946 -8.91 4.26 20.88
CA LEU A 946 -9.35 4.97 22.07
C LEU A 946 -8.17 5.31 23.00
N LEU A 947 -7.31 4.34 23.30
CA LEU A 947 -6.08 4.53 24.07
C LEU A 947 -5.18 5.62 23.46
N ASN A 948 -4.97 5.59 22.13
CA ASN A 948 -4.18 6.63 21.47
C ASN A 948 -4.85 8.01 21.57
N ASN A 949 -6.16 8.11 21.34
CA ASN A 949 -6.89 9.36 21.46
C ASN A 949 -6.79 9.96 22.88
N LEU A 950 -6.96 9.14 23.91
CA LEU A 950 -6.97 9.60 25.31
C LEU A 950 -5.56 9.93 25.82
N ARG A 951 -4.51 9.18 25.49
CA ARG A 951 -3.13 9.59 25.87
C ARG A 951 -2.73 10.92 25.22
N CYS A 952 -3.20 11.18 24.00
CA CYS A 952 -3.00 12.46 23.32
C CYS A 952 -3.77 13.60 24.01
N GLY A 953 -5.07 13.42 24.29
CA GLY A 953 -5.93 14.49 24.81
C GLY A 953 -5.89 14.73 26.32
N TRP A 954 -5.63 13.69 27.13
CA TRP A 954 -5.70 13.77 28.60
C TRP A 954 -4.35 13.95 29.29
N LEU A 955 -3.27 13.53 28.63
CA LEU A 955 -1.92 13.49 29.20
C LEU A 955 -0.87 14.21 28.33
N ALA A 956 -1.29 14.87 27.24
CA ALA A 956 -0.39 15.54 26.30
C ALA A 956 0.75 14.64 25.79
N LYS A 957 0.42 13.37 25.47
CA LYS A 957 1.38 12.39 24.93
C LYS A 957 1.27 12.21 23.41
N CYS A 958 0.79 13.20 22.66
CA CYS A 958 0.58 13.06 21.22
C CYS A 958 1.88 12.92 20.42
N GLN A 959 2.98 13.49 20.93
CA GLN A 959 4.32 13.31 20.36
C GLN A 959 4.96 11.95 20.70
N GLN A 960 4.40 11.20 21.66
CA GLN A 960 4.97 9.91 22.07
C GLN A 960 4.64 8.81 21.05
N PRO A 961 5.56 7.87 20.76
CA PRO A 961 5.41 6.88 19.70
C PRO A 961 4.19 5.97 19.90
N PHE A 962 3.50 5.68 18.78
CA PHE A 962 2.58 4.55 18.63
C PHE A 962 3.12 3.66 17.53
N ILE A 963 3.49 2.42 17.87
CA ILE A 963 3.96 1.42 16.91
C ILE A 963 2.77 0.54 16.51
N ASP A 964 2.45 0.59 15.22
CA ASP A 964 1.39 -0.25 14.64
C ASP A 964 1.94 -1.64 14.32
N VAL A 965 1.15 -2.66 14.64
CA VAL A 965 1.42 -4.08 14.37
C VAL A 965 0.44 -4.64 13.31
N GLY A 966 -0.50 -3.79 12.84
CA GLY A 966 -1.42 -4.10 11.74
C GLY A 966 -0.77 -4.00 10.35
N GLU A 967 -1.56 -4.27 9.32
CA GLU A 967 -1.15 -4.09 7.92
C GLU A 967 -1.32 -2.63 7.49
N ASP A 968 -0.49 -2.17 6.54
CA ASP A 968 -0.36 -0.73 6.17
C ASP A 968 -1.68 -0.03 5.77
N GLN A 969 -2.73 -0.80 5.43
CA GLN A 969 -4.05 -0.29 5.03
C GLN A 969 -5.17 -0.52 6.05
N ASP A 970 -4.91 -1.19 7.18
CA ASP A 970 -5.92 -1.58 8.19
C ASP A 970 -6.70 -0.38 8.79
N TRP A 971 -6.13 0.83 8.73
CA TRP A 971 -6.76 2.06 9.21
C TRP A 971 -7.30 2.97 8.09
N VAL A 972 -7.03 2.66 6.81
CA VAL A 972 -7.33 3.52 5.66
C VAL A 972 -8.81 3.41 5.24
N PHE A 973 -9.43 2.23 5.41
CA PHE A 973 -10.85 1.99 5.08
C PHE A 973 -11.81 2.46 6.20
N TYR A 974 -11.63 3.70 6.66
CA TYR A 974 -12.22 4.22 7.89
C TYR A 974 -13.71 4.61 7.78
N GLY A 975 -14.58 3.61 7.66
CA GLY A 975 -16.04 3.74 7.61
C GLY A 975 -16.61 3.57 6.20
N ILE A 976 -16.37 2.39 5.61
CA ILE A 976 -17.34 1.74 4.72
C ILE A 976 -18.33 0.98 5.63
#